data_AF-N8YPI9-F1
#
_entry.id   AF-N8YPI9-F1
#
_cell.length_a   1.000
_cell.length_b   1.000
_cell.length_c   1.000
_cell.angle_alpha   90.00
_cell.angle_beta   90.00
_cell.angle_gamma   90.00
#
_symmetry.space_group_name_H-M   'P 1'
#
loop_
_entity.id
_entity.type
_entity.pdbx_description
1 polymer ?
#
loop_
_entity_poly.entity_id
_entity_poly.type
_entity_poly.pdbx_seq_one_letter_code
_entity_poly.pdbx_strand_id
1 'polypeptide(L)'
;MKNYKKGFLTLVILSTMSLMAAEDKTIYVTTFDDEDGTNPDKCSLREALHAAAIHKAYGGCSAGQIYSTVPNVIQLEAGEYKLNKELRPNSDVSIVGKEPGDYSRPDVLTNQFPAATPIKTTISGQGNSRIFNTIYENKPGLVLNDLILKDGSSLSDSNYSVGGAIYAGGALTLNNVTILNSKAKVGGAIYLNDVTSSLNINYGVFDGNSADQGSVLGMTCSDNLGFTTRTIGINYASFLRNGSENSLSMFSFCGQPSVTFTANTITKNFANSNQGSIIQFTQTTPQGKVNLSDNSTLSLVSNTIVRNTAWSTLLYGFNGIKALSNNILAYNTGKSCRYADGDVSKVEKSGVVLNYNALTMSAGNDQCEVAEEVVKDGKDKTFDVSNINFSTLLNELEPPSESTGFMPMYFPKNLGTDKDLVDIGYTGCSGKDQRGVTRVIAENSNGENDVANSCDIGSTEVLRLTANNLSATNSSVVEMLNSYQTVLDNYNKLLEDPATNKDYIPFYKIQSETYSNLIKYTKSEQKYRTIFVDPFAANLPAEIVTKDANGQDRRLVKHLNTDNYTVTVKALGVGTLNDKKVFVGKEDPNFKCEWNPNLKRIMLWRINDNVTPSGDNEFCSYQLQLIADPSIKSSAYIIGSFTNIAPIAKDATLNIEYGSTKPLDVDLLQYANDDGDGNVAALTAKPNKPKFYVNPEGIELPIRIANTIDPVVITSDRSGPCPGDDGKYTCYSGKVHIQLRSTLDPFSYNFTYYVYDADGKISNSATVKLQNSGTAPGSPRVSGGGAFGWVSLFGLFGLVGYRRYQMYKQAK
;
A
#
# COMPACT_ATOMS: atom_id res chain seq x y z
N MET A 1 -3.92 15.81 4.18
CA MET A 1 -4.82 14.69 4.53
C MET A 1 -4.67 13.51 3.56
N LYS A 2 -3.48 12.88 3.46
CA LYS A 2 -3.25 11.66 2.65
C LYS A 2 -2.63 10.49 3.44
N ASN A 3 -2.37 10.64 4.75
CA ASN A 3 -1.45 9.75 5.47
C ASN A 3 -2.09 8.86 6.57
N TYR A 4 -3.42 8.76 6.63
CA TYR A 4 -4.11 7.90 7.62
C TYR A 4 -4.61 6.55 7.05
N LYS A 5 -3.86 5.94 6.13
CA LYS A 5 -4.21 4.61 5.56
C LYS A 5 -3.43 3.42 6.14
N LYS A 6 -2.63 3.61 7.20
CA LYS A 6 -1.95 2.47 7.87
C LYS A 6 -2.92 1.61 8.70
N GLY A 7 -3.93 2.21 9.34
CA GLY A 7 -4.96 1.46 10.09
C GLY A 7 -5.99 0.74 9.21
N PHE A 8 -6.13 1.15 7.95
CA PHE A 8 -7.01 0.48 6.99
C PHE A 8 -6.37 -0.77 6.39
N LEU A 9 -5.04 -0.85 6.33
CA LEU A 9 -4.34 -2.00 5.76
C LEU A 9 -4.47 -3.26 6.64
N THR A 10 -4.45 -3.10 7.97
CA THR A 10 -4.68 -4.19 8.94
C THR A 10 -6.12 -4.70 8.93
N LEU A 11 -7.10 -3.81 8.65
CA LEU A 11 -8.49 -4.21 8.45
C LEU A 11 -8.73 -4.87 7.08
N VAL A 12 -7.96 -4.51 6.04
CA VAL A 12 -8.07 -5.16 4.72
C VAL A 12 -7.54 -6.59 4.74
N ILE A 13 -6.45 -6.87 5.49
CA ILE A 13 -5.95 -8.24 5.69
C ILE A 13 -6.98 -9.10 6.47
N LEU A 14 -7.74 -8.49 7.40
CA LEU A 14 -8.81 -9.18 8.14
C LEU A 14 -10.11 -9.30 7.32
N SER A 15 -10.42 -8.36 6.42
CA SER A 15 -11.63 -8.41 5.59
C SER A 15 -11.51 -9.31 4.36
N THR A 16 -10.29 -9.65 3.92
CA THR A 16 -10.10 -10.74 2.94
C THR A 16 -10.19 -12.12 3.60
N MET A 17 -10.11 -12.19 4.93
CA MET A 17 -10.39 -13.39 5.73
C MET A 17 -11.77 -13.33 6.38
N SER A 18 -12.73 -12.61 5.77
CA SER A 18 -14.12 -12.76 6.17
C SER A 18 -14.56 -14.19 5.90
N LEU A 19 -14.96 -14.86 6.99
CA LEU A 19 -15.84 -16.01 7.04
C LEU A 19 -16.98 -15.91 6.01
N MET A 20 -16.70 -16.31 4.79
CA MET A 20 -17.57 -17.00 3.88
C MET A 20 -16.68 -18.06 3.27
N ALA A 21 -17.10 -19.32 3.27
CA ALA A 21 -16.49 -20.31 2.39
C ALA A 21 -16.79 -19.88 0.94
N ALA A 22 -16.04 -18.90 0.43
CA ALA A 22 -15.81 -18.81 -0.99
C ALA A 22 -15.13 -20.14 -1.34
N GLU A 23 -15.73 -20.94 -2.22
CA GLU A 23 -15.08 -22.15 -2.70
C GLU A 23 -13.71 -21.74 -3.26
N ASP A 24 -12.64 -22.18 -2.62
CA ASP A 24 -11.28 -21.93 -3.11
C ASP A 24 -11.17 -22.52 -4.51
N LYS A 25 -10.99 -21.64 -5.50
CA LYS A 25 -10.86 -21.99 -6.92
C LYS A 25 -9.40 -21.96 -7.38
N THR A 26 -8.46 -21.91 -6.45
CA THR A 26 -7.03 -22.03 -6.75
C THR A 26 -6.72 -23.44 -7.20
N ILE A 27 -5.93 -23.58 -8.27
CA ILE A 27 -5.39 -24.87 -8.69
C ILE A 27 -4.04 -25.05 -7.99
N TYR A 28 -3.98 -25.97 -7.02
CA TYR A 28 -2.75 -26.29 -6.30
C TYR A 28 -1.96 -27.36 -7.02
N VAL A 29 -0.71 -27.06 -7.35
CA VAL A 29 0.23 -28.03 -7.91
C VAL A 29 0.85 -28.83 -6.77
N THR A 30 0.71 -30.16 -6.83
CA THR A 30 1.07 -31.07 -5.73
C THR A 30 2.24 -32.00 -6.06
N THR A 31 2.82 -31.90 -7.25
CA THR A 31 4.04 -32.63 -7.64
C THR A 31 5.02 -31.77 -8.41
N PHE A 32 6.32 -32.06 -8.28
CA PHE A 32 7.39 -31.43 -9.05
C PHE A 32 7.63 -32.11 -10.41
N ASP A 33 7.06 -33.30 -10.60
CA ASP A 33 7.18 -34.06 -11.83
C ASP A 33 6.43 -33.35 -12.97
N ASP A 34 7.03 -33.33 -14.17
CA ASP A 34 6.40 -32.78 -15.38
C ASP A 34 5.56 -33.86 -16.05
N GLU A 35 4.30 -33.94 -15.64
CA GLU A 35 3.33 -34.97 -16.01
C GLU A 35 2.25 -34.44 -16.97
N ASP A 36 1.53 -35.35 -17.64
CA ASP A 36 0.45 -35.01 -18.58
C ASP A 36 -0.59 -36.14 -18.64
N GLY A 37 -1.48 -36.16 -17.65
CA GLY A 37 -2.53 -37.16 -17.49
C GLY A 37 -2.02 -38.52 -17.00
N THR A 38 -0.78 -38.61 -16.52
CA THR A 38 -0.15 -39.88 -16.13
C THR A 38 -0.46 -40.29 -14.69
N ASN A 39 -0.71 -39.32 -13.80
CA ASN A 39 -1.00 -39.57 -12.40
C ASN A 39 -2.30 -38.88 -11.97
N PRO A 40 -3.40 -39.61 -11.75
CA PRO A 40 -4.67 -39.00 -11.36
C PRO A 40 -4.69 -38.47 -9.92
N ASP A 41 -3.69 -38.82 -9.09
CA ASP A 41 -3.66 -38.45 -7.66
C ASP A 41 -2.79 -37.21 -7.38
N LYS A 42 -1.99 -36.77 -8.36
CA LYS A 42 -1.10 -35.62 -8.22
C LYS A 42 -1.29 -34.66 -9.38
N CYS A 43 -1.28 -33.38 -9.07
CA CYS A 43 -1.42 -32.30 -10.04
C CYS A 43 -0.05 -31.73 -10.37
N SER A 44 0.43 -31.91 -11.60
CA SER A 44 1.64 -31.22 -12.10
C SER A 44 1.33 -29.81 -12.63
N LEU A 45 2.38 -29.00 -12.82
CA LEU A 45 2.24 -27.65 -13.39
C LEU A 45 1.64 -27.67 -14.81
N ARG A 46 2.00 -28.66 -15.62
CA ARG A 46 1.49 -28.78 -16.98
C ARG A 46 0.01 -29.16 -16.98
N GLU A 47 -0.38 -30.10 -16.14
CA GLU A 47 -1.78 -30.48 -15.97
C GLU A 47 -2.61 -29.33 -15.41
N ALA A 48 -2.05 -28.53 -14.49
CA ALA A 48 -2.73 -27.35 -13.95
C ALA A 48 -3.04 -26.32 -15.03
N LEU A 49 -2.10 -26.08 -15.95
CA LEU A 49 -2.32 -25.21 -17.12
C LEU A 49 -3.37 -25.77 -18.08
N HIS A 50 -3.40 -27.10 -18.26
CA HIS A 50 -4.43 -27.75 -19.07
C HIS A 50 -5.80 -27.60 -18.42
N ALA A 51 -5.92 -27.92 -17.13
CA ALA A 51 -7.15 -27.79 -16.35
C ALA A 51 -7.68 -26.34 -16.37
N ALA A 52 -6.79 -25.36 -16.20
CA ALA A 52 -7.11 -23.94 -16.31
C ALA A 52 -7.69 -23.58 -17.69
N ALA A 53 -7.10 -24.10 -18.78
CA ALA A 53 -7.55 -23.82 -20.13
C ALA A 53 -8.94 -24.40 -20.46
N ILE A 54 -9.26 -25.58 -19.91
CA ILE A 54 -10.54 -26.26 -20.18
C ILE A 54 -11.61 -25.96 -19.13
N HIS A 55 -11.27 -25.27 -18.04
CA HIS A 55 -12.13 -25.01 -16.88
C HIS A 55 -12.74 -26.30 -16.29
N LYS A 56 -11.97 -27.39 -16.31
CA LYS A 56 -12.35 -28.73 -15.86
C LYS A 56 -11.15 -29.42 -15.24
N ALA A 57 -11.42 -30.34 -14.30
CA ALA A 57 -10.38 -31.14 -13.68
C ALA A 57 -9.63 -32.00 -14.72
N TYR A 58 -8.32 -32.12 -14.56
CA TYR A 58 -7.46 -32.90 -15.45
C TYR A 58 -6.17 -33.31 -14.72
N GLY A 59 -5.71 -34.56 -14.90
CA GLY A 59 -4.43 -35.04 -14.36
C GLY A 59 -4.22 -34.70 -12.87
N GLY A 60 -5.15 -35.11 -12.01
CA GLY A 60 -5.11 -34.80 -10.57
C GLY A 60 -5.35 -33.34 -10.16
N CYS A 61 -5.44 -32.40 -11.11
CA CYS A 61 -5.73 -31.00 -10.86
C CYS A 61 -7.23 -30.70 -10.75
N SER A 62 -7.58 -29.74 -9.89
CA SER A 62 -8.95 -29.21 -9.79
C SER A 62 -9.32 -28.38 -11.03
N ALA A 63 -10.63 -28.14 -11.23
CA ALA A 63 -11.13 -27.38 -12.38
C ALA A 63 -10.81 -25.87 -12.35
N GLY A 64 -10.37 -25.35 -11.20
CA GLY A 64 -10.16 -23.93 -10.98
C GLY A 64 -11.44 -23.10 -11.15
N GLN A 65 -11.31 -21.95 -11.82
CA GLN A 65 -12.41 -21.07 -12.17
C GLN A 65 -13.35 -21.71 -13.20
N ILE A 66 -14.66 -21.51 -13.06
CA ILE A 66 -15.67 -22.08 -13.96
C ILE A 66 -15.90 -21.18 -15.18
N TYR A 67 -15.68 -19.87 -15.04
CA TYR A 67 -15.95 -18.89 -16.08
C TYR A 67 -14.65 -18.46 -16.77
N SER A 68 -14.64 -18.50 -18.10
CA SER A 68 -13.49 -18.09 -18.93
C SER A 68 -13.16 -16.60 -18.87
N THR A 69 -14.03 -15.78 -18.31
CA THR A 69 -13.80 -14.35 -18.10
C THR A 69 -12.97 -14.04 -16.85
N VAL A 70 -12.70 -15.05 -16.00
CA VAL A 70 -11.93 -14.89 -14.77
C VAL A 70 -10.63 -15.69 -14.92
N PRO A 71 -9.45 -15.04 -14.87
CA PRO A 71 -8.18 -15.74 -14.94
C PRO A 71 -8.04 -16.78 -13.84
N ASN A 72 -7.48 -17.94 -14.17
CA ASN A 72 -7.16 -18.96 -13.19
C ASN A 72 -5.93 -18.57 -12.36
N VAL A 73 -5.91 -18.98 -11.09
CA VAL A 73 -4.73 -18.87 -10.22
C VAL A 73 -4.16 -20.28 -9.99
N ILE A 74 -2.89 -20.46 -10.32
CA ILE A 74 -2.13 -21.69 -10.08
C ILE A 74 -1.11 -21.42 -8.98
N GLN A 75 -1.22 -22.14 -7.86
CA GLN A 75 -0.30 -22.02 -6.72
C GLN A 75 0.72 -23.15 -6.74
N LEU A 76 2.00 -22.80 -6.67
CA LEU A 76 3.12 -23.73 -6.62
C LEU A 76 3.66 -23.86 -5.19
N GLU A 77 4.25 -25.01 -4.90
CA GLU A 77 5.00 -25.24 -3.66
C GLU A 77 6.47 -24.83 -3.80
N ALA A 78 7.15 -24.73 -2.65
CA ALA A 78 8.59 -24.48 -2.62
C ALA A 78 9.35 -25.67 -3.18
N GLY A 79 10.25 -25.43 -4.13
CA GLY A 79 10.98 -26.49 -4.83
C GLY A 79 11.30 -26.13 -6.28
N GLU A 80 11.73 -27.13 -7.04
CA GLU A 80 12.13 -26.97 -8.44
C GLU A 80 11.29 -27.86 -9.36
N TYR A 81 10.57 -27.22 -10.29
CA TYR A 81 9.82 -27.86 -11.36
C TYR A 81 10.70 -27.97 -12.60
N LYS A 82 11.04 -29.20 -13.02
CA LYS A 82 11.94 -29.45 -14.16
C LYS A 82 11.15 -29.83 -15.40
N LEU A 83 11.22 -29.00 -16.42
CA LEU A 83 10.43 -29.18 -17.64
C LEU A 83 11.14 -30.07 -18.65
N ASN A 84 10.40 -31.01 -19.22
CA ASN A 84 10.82 -31.84 -20.34
C ASN A 84 10.46 -31.21 -21.70
N LYS A 85 9.41 -30.37 -21.71
CA LYS A 85 8.92 -29.62 -22.88
C LYS A 85 8.36 -28.27 -22.44
N GLU A 86 8.22 -27.33 -23.37
CA GLU A 86 7.70 -26.00 -23.05
C GLU A 86 6.26 -26.05 -22.50
N LEU A 87 5.92 -25.11 -21.63
CA LEU A 87 4.56 -24.90 -21.15
C LEU A 87 3.81 -23.99 -22.12
N ARG A 88 2.58 -24.37 -22.47
CA ARG A 88 1.72 -23.65 -23.43
C ARG A 88 0.39 -23.25 -22.79
N PRO A 89 0.36 -22.17 -21.97
CA PRO A 89 -0.91 -21.62 -21.49
C PRO A 89 -1.82 -21.28 -22.68
N ASN A 90 -3.11 -21.64 -22.58
CA ASN A 90 -4.13 -21.38 -23.62
C ASN A 90 -5.33 -20.56 -23.11
N SER A 91 -5.23 -20.03 -21.88
CA SER A 91 -6.18 -19.12 -21.24
C SER A 91 -5.40 -18.19 -20.30
N ASP A 92 -5.99 -17.03 -19.96
CA ASP A 92 -5.37 -16.08 -19.04
C ASP A 92 -5.11 -16.74 -17.68
N VAL A 93 -3.88 -16.65 -17.19
CA VAL A 93 -3.46 -17.35 -15.98
C VAL A 93 -2.48 -16.55 -15.14
N SER A 94 -2.64 -16.64 -13.83
CA SER A 94 -1.69 -16.18 -12.82
C SER A 94 -1.03 -17.38 -12.16
N ILE A 95 0.29 -17.51 -12.28
CA ILE A 95 1.09 -18.55 -11.64
C ILE A 95 1.86 -17.92 -10.48
N VAL A 96 1.68 -18.47 -9.29
CA VAL A 96 2.19 -17.92 -8.04
C VAL A 96 3.11 -18.94 -7.38
N GLY A 97 4.37 -18.57 -7.16
CA GLY A 97 5.31 -19.37 -6.39
C GLY A 97 4.93 -19.43 -4.91
N LYS A 98 5.62 -20.25 -4.13
CA LYS A 98 5.43 -20.27 -2.68
C LYS A 98 5.83 -18.91 -2.10
N GLU A 99 4.94 -18.33 -1.29
CA GLU A 99 5.13 -17.02 -0.68
C GLU A 99 6.52 -16.91 0.00
N PRO A 100 7.36 -15.95 -0.45
CA PRO A 100 8.68 -15.72 0.13
C PRO A 100 8.59 -14.83 1.37
N GLY A 101 7.72 -15.16 2.33
CA GLY A 101 7.55 -14.43 3.59
C GLY A 101 7.95 -15.23 4.84
N ASP A 102 8.32 -14.50 5.90
CA ASP A 102 8.49 -14.96 7.29
C ASP A 102 7.63 -14.09 8.22
N TYR A 103 6.53 -14.65 8.73
CA TYR A 103 5.57 -13.97 9.59
C TYR A 103 5.99 -13.90 11.07
N SER A 104 7.16 -14.44 11.44
CA SER A 104 7.67 -14.38 12.81
C SER A 104 8.31 -13.05 13.18
N ARG A 105 8.66 -12.23 12.18
CA ARG A 105 9.35 -10.95 12.37
C ARG A 105 8.95 -9.95 11.27
N PRO A 106 9.10 -8.64 11.53
CA PRO A 106 8.90 -7.63 10.51
C PRO A 106 10.07 -7.59 9.51
N ASP A 107 9.77 -7.16 8.29
CA ASP A 107 10.69 -6.89 7.21
C ASP A 107 11.69 -5.78 7.56
N VAL A 108 12.95 -5.95 7.17
CA VAL A 108 14.06 -5.04 7.54
C VAL A 108 14.08 -3.72 6.78
N LEU A 109 13.26 -3.56 5.74
CA LEU A 109 13.16 -2.35 4.94
C LEU A 109 11.89 -1.57 5.26
N THR A 110 10.77 -2.28 5.41
CA THR A 110 9.45 -1.67 5.60
C THR A 110 8.99 -1.65 7.06
N ASN A 111 9.59 -2.46 7.94
CA ASN A 111 9.12 -2.72 9.31
C ASN A 111 7.69 -3.29 9.35
N GLN A 112 7.27 -4.00 8.29
CA GLN A 112 5.95 -4.61 8.18
C GLN A 112 6.08 -6.13 8.10
N PHE A 113 5.03 -6.84 8.52
CA PHE A 113 4.96 -8.29 8.36
C PHE A 113 4.36 -8.65 6.99
N PRO A 114 4.75 -9.80 6.41
CA PRO A 114 5.88 -10.65 6.82
C PRO A 114 7.23 -10.05 6.44
N ALA A 115 8.31 -10.51 7.06
CA ALA A 115 9.65 -10.24 6.56
C ALA A 115 9.88 -10.92 5.21
N ALA A 116 10.45 -10.20 4.25
CA ALA A 116 10.80 -10.80 2.97
C ALA A 116 11.89 -11.86 3.16
N THR A 117 11.80 -12.94 2.38
CA THR A 117 12.79 -14.01 2.26
C THR A 117 13.14 -14.23 0.78
N PRO A 118 14.19 -14.99 0.43
CA PRO A 118 14.45 -15.34 -0.96
C PRO A 118 13.28 -16.12 -1.60
N ILE A 119 13.11 -15.98 -2.92
CA ILE A 119 12.13 -16.76 -3.69
C ILE A 119 12.38 -18.26 -3.50
N LYS A 120 11.31 -19.01 -3.22
CA LYS A 120 11.37 -20.43 -2.83
C LYS A 120 11.01 -21.40 -3.97
N THR A 121 10.46 -20.90 -5.07
CA THR A 121 9.97 -21.73 -6.17
C THR A 121 10.71 -21.45 -7.47
N THR A 122 11.16 -22.51 -8.13
CA THR A 122 11.93 -22.46 -9.38
C THR A 122 11.24 -23.29 -10.47
N ILE A 123 11.19 -22.76 -11.69
CA ILE A 123 10.82 -23.50 -12.91
C ILE A 123 12.05 -23.53 -13.82
N SER A 124 12.49 -24.72 -14.20
CA SER A 124 13.73 -24.97 -14.94
C SER A 124 13.46 -25.53 -16.32
N GLY A 125 13.98 -24.88 -17.36
CA GLY A 125 14.01 -25.40 -18.73
C GLY A 125 15.16 -26.38 -18.99
N GLN A 126 16.03 -26.59 -17.99
CA GLN A 126 17.17 -27.53 -18.01
C GLN A 126 18.16 -27.31 -19.17
N GLY A 127 18.18 -26.12 -19.77
CA GLY A 127 18.98 -25.77 -20.94
C GLY A 127 18.47 -26.36 -22.27
N ASN A 128 17.38 -27.13 -22.23
CA ASN A 128 16.89 -27.92 -23.36
C ASN A 128 15.52 -27.48 -23.87
N SER A 129 14.77 -26.72 -23.07
CA SER A 129 13.42 -26.28 -23.42
C SER A 129 13.18 -24.82 -23.05
N ARG A 130 12.39 -24.14 -23.88
CA ARG A 130 11.77 -22.86 -23.52
C ARG A 130 10.79 -23.11 -22.37
N ILE A 131 10.66 -22.18 -21.44
CA ILE A 131 9.79 -22.38 -20.27
C ILE A 131 8.34 -22.11 -20.64
N PHE A 132 8.01 -20.90 -21.09
CA PHE A 132 6.65 -20.50 -21.43
C PHE A 132 6.53 -20.05 -22.89
N ASN A 133 5.43 -20.48 -23.51
CA ASN A 133 5.05 -20.05 -24.85
C ASN A 133 3.54 -19.75 -24.91
N THR A 134 3.19 -18.47 -25.06
CA THR A 134 1.80 -18.00 -25.15
C THR A 134 1.43 -17.49 -26.54
N ILE A 135 2.16 -17.88 -27.60
CA ILE A 135 1.81 -17.49 -28.97
C ILE A 135 0.74 -18.37 -29.63
N TYR A 136 0.30 -19.42 -28.93
CA TYR A 136 -0.77 -20.31 -29.37
C TYR A 136 -2.15 -19.69 -29.12
N GLU A 137 -3.21 -20.45 -29.41
CA GLU A 137 -4.60 -19.97 -29.51
C GLU A 137 -4.98 -18.96 -28.40
N ASN A 138 -5.71 -17.91 -28.78
CA ASN A 138 -6.15 -16.82 -27.91
C ASN A 138 -5.06 -15.90 -27.34
N LYS A 139 -3.76 -16.22 -27.49
CA LYS A 139 -2.62 -15.40 -27.05
C LYS A 139 -2.79 -14.88 -25.61
N PRO A 140 -2.91 -15.79 -24.63
CA PRO A 140 -3.35 -15.42 -23.30
C PRO A 140 -2.35 -14.52 -22.57
N GLY A 141 -2.90 -13.72 -21.66
CA GLY A 141 -2.14 -13.01 -20.65
C GLY A 141 -1.50 -13.97 -19.65
N LEU A 142 -0.26 -13.67 -19.27
CA LEU A 142 0.51 -14.44 -18.29
C LEU A 142 0.98 -13.53 -17.17
N VAL A 143 0.57 -13.85 -15.94
CA VAL A 143 1.05 -13.20 -14.72
C VAL A 143 1.89 -14.20 -13.93
N LEU A 144 3.13 -13.83 -13.61
CA LEU A 144 4.04 -14.64 -12.81
C LEU A 144 4.40 -13.88 -11.53
N ASN A 145 4.26 -14.54 -10.37
CA ASN A 145 4.57 -13.95 -9.07
C ASN A 145 5.52 -14.84 -8.27
N ASP A 146 6.59 -14.29 -7.73
CA ASP A 146 7.51 -14.97 -6.81
C ASP A 146 8.14 -16.25 -7.39
N LEU A 147 8.74 -16.14 -8.57
CA LEU A 147 9.30 -17.29 -9.31
C LEU A 147 10.73 -17.05 -9.77
N ILE A 148 11.53 -18.12 -9.72
CA ILE A 148 12.80 -18.20 -10.46
C ILE A 148 12.54 -18.99 -11.74
N LEU A 149 12.79 -18.40 -12.89
CA LEU A 149 12.85 -19.08 -14.19
C LEU A 149 14.32 -19.28 -14.53
N LYS A 150 14.79 -20.53 -14.63
CA LYS A 150 16.20 -20.80 -14.90
C LYS A 150 16.42 -21.72 -16.08
N ASP A 151 17.54 -21.50 -16.75
CA ASP A 151 18.05 -22.37 -17.81
C ASP A 151 17.01 -22.61 -18.92
N GLY A 152 16.19 -21.60 -19.26
CA GLY A 152 15.29 -21.67 -20.41
C GLY A 152 16.08 -21.60 -21.72
N SER A 153 15.75 -22.43 -22.72
CA SER A 153 16.47 -22.45 -23.98
C SER A 153 15.57 -22.73 -25.18
N SER A 154 15.59 -21.84 -26.16
CA SER A 154 14.91 -22.04 -27.45
C SER A 154 15.89 -22.38 -28.58
N LEU A 155 17.15 -22.71 -28.27
CA LEU A 155 18.19 -22.96 -29.28
C LEU A 155 17.95 -24.25 -30.07
N SER A 156 17.22 -25.19 -29.50
CA SER A 156 16.78 -26.44 -30.13
C SER A 156 15.47 -26.31 -30.92
N ASP A 157 14.79 -25.15 -30.86
CA ASP A 157 13.54 -24.92 -31.58
C ASP A 157 13.83 -24.75 -33.08
N SER A 158 13.19 -25.59 -33.90
CA SER A 158 13.36 -25.64 -35.36
C SER A 158 12.59 -24.55 -36.10
N ASN A 159 11.59 -23.92 -35.47
CA ASN A 159 10.74 -22.93 -36.13
C ASN A 159 11.26 -21.51 -35.88
N TYR A 160 11.50 -21.14 -34.62
CA TYR A 160 12.00 -19.82 -34.24
C TYR A 160 12.76 -19.89 -32.92
N SER A 161 14.08 -19.66 -32.93
CA SER A 161 14.92 -19.65 -31.73
C SER A 161 14.76 -18.33 -30.95
N VAL A 162 13.55 -18.07 -30.42
CA VAL A 162 13.20 -16.84 -29.71
C VAL A 162 12.64 -17.10 -28.31
N GLY A 163 12.90 -16.17 -27.39
CA GLY A 163 12.31 -16.18 -26.05
C GLY A 163 12.77 -17.36 -25.21
N GLY A 164 14.03 -17.36 -24.74
CA GLY A 164 14.62 -18.53 -24.07
C GLY A 164 13.84 -18.96 -22.83
N ALA A 165 13.42 -18.00 -21.98
CA ALA A 165 12.47 -18.29 -20.91
C ALA A 165 11.02 -18.14 -21.40
N ILE A 166 10.69 -17.00 -22.02
CA ILE A 166 9.30 -16.65 -22.34
C ILE A 166 9.17 -16.16 -23.79
N TYR A 167 8.29 -16.81 -24.55
CA TYR A 167 7.80 -16.33 -25.83
C TYR A 167 6.34 -15.88 -25.68
N ALA A 168 6.11 -14.57 -25.64
CA ALA A 168 4.83 -13.99 -25.24
C ALA A 168 4.03 -13.44 -26.43
N GLY A 169 2.78 -13.92 -26.61
CA GLY A 169 1.81 -13.37 -27.56
C GLY A 169 0.82 -12.37 -26.94
N GLY A 170 0.49 -12.54 -25.66
CA GLY A 170 -0.40 -11.67 -24.89
C GLY A 170 0.33 -10.76 -23.89
N ALA A 171 -0.43 -10.15 -22.98
CA ALA A 171 0.12 -9.32 -21.92
C ALA A 171 0.95 -10.14 -20.92
N LEU A 172 2.18 -9.72 -20.63
CA LEU A 172 3.08 -10.37 -19.68
C LEU A 172 3.32 -9.48 -18.47
N THR A 173 3.02 -9.98 -17.26
CA THR A 173 3.34 -9.32 -16.00
C THR A 173 4.22 -10.21 -15.14
N LEU A 174 5.36 -9.69 -14.71
CA LEU A 174 6.35 -10.36 -13.87
C LEU A 174 6.47 -9.58 -12.56
N ASN A 175 6.08 -10.18 -11.44
CA ASN A 175 6.19 -9.58 -10.11
C ASN A 175 7.15 -10.40 -9.25
N ASN A 176 8.26 -9.82 -8.84
CA ASN A 176 9.32 -10.51 -8.10
C ASN A 176 9.74 -11.81 -8.81
N VAL A 177 10.06 -11.69 -10.10
CA VAL A 177 10.48 -12.83 -10.94
C VAL A 177 11.94 -12.68 -11.31
N THR A 178 12.69 -13.76 -11.11
CA THR A 178 14.11 -13.83 -11.46
C THR A 178 14.30 -14.72 -12.68
N ILE A 179 14.94 -14.23 -13.75
CA ILE A 179 15.25 -15.03 -14.94
C ILE A 179 16.76 -15.21 -15.07
N LEU A 180 17.20 -16.47 -14.99
CA LEU A 180 18.60 -16.86 -14.94
C LEU A 180 19.00 -17.68 -16.17
N ASN A 181 20.15 -17.35 -16.75
CA ASN A 181 20.87 -18.16 -17.73
C ASN A 181 20.05 -18.60 -18.95
N SER A 182 19.02 -17.84 -19.33
CA SER A 182 18.16 -18.20 -20.45
C SER A 182 18.80 -17.84 -21.80
N LYS A 183 18.57 -18.67 -22.81
CA LYS A 183 19.28 -18.63 -24.10
C LYS A 183 18.34 -18.69 -25.30
N ALA A 184 18.54 -17.79 -26.25
CA ALA A 184 17.85 -17.77 -27.54
C ALA A 184 18.74 -17.12 -28.60
N LYS A 185 18.32 -17.10 -29.88
CA LYS A 185 18.94 -16.20 -30.88
C LYS A 185 18.44 -14.78 -30.73
N VAL A 186 17.15 -14.60 -30.41
CA VAL A 186 16.55 -13.29 -30.14
C VAL A 186 15.69 -13.35 -28.88
N GLY A 187 15.86 -12.39 -27.97
CA GLY A 187 15.10 -12.38 -26.71
C GLY A 187 15.56 -13.50 -25.77
N GLY A 188 16.78 -13.41 -25.25
CA GLY A 188 17.39 -14.47 -24.42
C GLY A 188 16.53 -14.85 -23.22
N ALA A 189 16.02 -13.86 -22.49
CA ALA A 189 14.99 -14.06 -21.48
C ALA A 189 13.58 -14.03 -22.09
N ILE A 190 13.22 -12.91 -22.73
CA ILE A 190 11.85 -12.63 -23.16
C ILE A 190 11.84 -12.22 -24.64
N TYR A 191 10.87 -12.76 -25.39
CA TYR A 191 10.53 -12.29 -26.71
C TYR A 191 9.04 -11.93 -26.79
N LEU A 192 8.73 -10.69 -27.20
CA LEU A 192 7.36 -10.20 -27.39
C LEU A 192 6.94 -10.31 -28.85
N ASN A 193 5.80 -10.96 -29.10
CA ASN A 193 5.26 -11.20 -30.43
C ASN A 193 3.85 -10.65 -30.54
N ASP A 194 3.45 -10.27 -31.75
CA ASP A 194 2.09 -9.84 -32.07
C ASP A 194 1.65 -8.50 -31.46
N VAL A 195 0.50 -7.98 -31.89
CA VAL A 195 -0.04 -6.66 -31.51
C VAL A 195 -0.60 -6.60 -30.09
N THR A 196 -0.90 -7.76 -29.50
CA THR A 196 -1.48 -7.88 -28.16
C THR A 196 -0.46 -7.96 -27.04
N SER A 197 0.83 -8.12 -27.36
CA SER A 197 1.86 -8.29 -26.33
C SER A 197 2.25 -6.97 -25.67
N SER A 198 2.35 -7.01 -24.34
CA SER A 198 2.86 -5.95 -23.49
C SER A 198 3.74 -6.56 -22.40
N LEU A 199 4.56 -5.74 -21.74
CA LEU A 199 5.44 -6.22 -20.68
C LEU A 199 5.38 -5.28 -19.47
N ASN A 200 5.18 -5.86 -18.29
CA ASN A 200 5.36 -5.17 -17.02
C ASN A 200 6.26 -6.02 -16.11
N ILE A 201 7.40 -5.48 -15.70
CA ILE A 201 8.32 -6.08 -14.72
C ILE A 201 8.28 -5.21 -13.47
N ASN A 202 7.98 -5.81 -12.33
CA ASN A 202 8.03 -5.18 -11.01
C ASN A 202 8.87 -6.05 -10.08
N TYR A 203 10.07 -5.60 -9.73
CA TYR A 203 11.04 -6.36 -8.95
C TYR A 203 11.52 -7.64 -9.64
N GLY A 204 12.78 -7.99 -9.42
CA GLY A 204 13.37 -9.21 -9.97
C GLY A 204 14.80 -9.04 -10.44
N VAL A 205 15.43 -10.17 -10.73
CA VAL A 205 16.82 -10.24 -11.19
C VAL A 205 16.90 -10.94 -12.53
N PHE A 206 17.53 -10.31 -13.51
CA PHE A 206 17.79 -10.88 -14.83
C PHE A 206 19.29 -11.04 -14.98
N ASP A 207 19.75 -12.28 -14.93
CA ASP A 207 21.17 -12.60 -14.78
C ASP A 207 21.64 -13.68 -15.75
N GLY A 208 22.75 -13.42 -16.45
CA GLY A 208 23.38 -14.42 -17.31
C GLY A 208 22.57 -14.80 -18.56
N ASN A 209 21.51 -14.07 -18.90
CA ASN A 209 20.71 -14.35 -20.09
C ASN A 209 21.47 -13.95 -21.35
N SER A 210 21.35 -14.72 -22.44
CA SER A 210 22.17 -14.52 -23.64
C SER A 210 21.37 -14.71 -24.93
N ALA A 211 21.59 -13.80 -25.88
CA ALA A 211 21.13 -13.93 -27.25
C ALA A 211 22.04 -13.16 -28.22
N ASP A 212 21.93 -13.48 -29.52
CA ASP A 212 22.60 -12.70 -30.57
C ASP A 212 22.03 -11.28 -30.59
N GLN A 213 20.71 -11.13 -30.42
CA GLN A 213 20.02 -9.85 -30.32
C GLN A 213 19.02 -9.84 -29.16
N GLY A 214 19.02 -8.79 -28.35
CA GLY A 214 18.11 -8.69 -27.22
C GLY A 214 18.33 -9.80 -26.17
N SER A 215 19.51 -9.85 -25.55
CA SER A 215 19.85 -10.87 -24.54
C SER A 215 18.86 -10.94 -23.37
N VAL A 216 18.17 -9.84 -23.05
CA VAL A 216 17.04 -9.82 -22.12
C VAL A 216 15.73 -9.72 -22.88
N LEU A 217 15.59 -8.76 -23.79
CA LEU A 217 14.33 -8.48 -24.47
C LEU A 217 14.54 -8.29 -25.97
N GLY A 218 13.78 -9.07 -26.75
CA GLY A 218 13.56 -8.87 -28.18
C GLY A 218 12.07 -8.79 -28.50
N MET A 219 11.72 -8.30 -29.70
CA MET A 219 10.31 -8.19 -30.11
C MET A 219 10.14 -8.13 -31.63
N THR A 220 8.94 -8.43 -32.12
CA THR A 220 8.56 -8.15 -33.52
C THR A 220 8.40 -6.65 -33.75
N CYS A 221 8.79 -6.15 -34.92
CA CYS A 221 8.75 -4.72 -35.21
C CYS A 221 7.48 -4.27 -35.95
N SER A 222 6.89 -5.18 -36.71
CA SER A 222 5.71 -4.92 -37.51
C SER A 222 4.80 -6.14 -37.50
N ASP A 223 3.52 -5.87 -37.27
CA ASP A 223 2.44 -6.83 -37.31
C ASP A 223 1.29 -6.17 -38.09
N ASN A 224 0.51 -6.95 -38.84
CA ASN A 224 -0.63 -6.44 -39.64
C ASN A 224 -0.29 -5.24 -40.56
N LEU A 225 0.89 -5.27 -41.21
CA LEU A 225 1.38 -4.25 -42.15
C LEU A 225 1.69 -2.87 -41.54
N GLY A 226 1.72 -2.74 -40.20
CA GLY A 226 2.04 -1.49 -39.50
C GLY A 226 3.09 -1.68 -38.40
N PHE A 227 3.55 -0.57 -37.79
CA PHE A 227 4.40 -0.64 -36.60
C PHE A 227 3.62 -1.26 -35.43
N THR A 228 4.22 -2.23 -34.77
CA THR A 228 3.59 -2.81 -33.58
C THR A 228 3.69 -1.85 -32.41
N THR A 229 2.54 -1.43 -31.87
CA THR A 229 2.50 -0.55 -30.69
C THR A 229 2.54 -1.39 -29.43
N ARG A 230 3.43 -1.07 -28.49
CA ARG A 230 3.57 -1.82 -27.22
C ARG A 230 3.80 -0.90 -26.03
N THR A 231 3.28 -1.30 -24.87
CA THR A 231 3.60 -0.68 -23.58
C THR A 231 4.56 -1.61 -22.82
N ILE A 232 5.68 -1.05 -22.38
CA ILE A 232 6.74 -1.78 -21.67
C ILE A 232 7.12 -1.00 -20.41
N GLY A 233 6.80 -1.55 -19.25
CA GLY A 233 7.19 -1.03 -17.94
C GLY A 233 8.22 -1.93 -17.27
N ILE A 234 9.34 -1.38 -16.83
CA ILE A 234 10.41 -2.11 -16.14
C ILE A 234 10.77 -1.34 -14.88
N ASN A 235 10.35 -1.87 -13.73
CA ASN A 235 10.42 -1.17 -12.47
C ASN A 235 11.16 -1.99 -11.41
N TYR A 236 12.07 -1.33 -10.70
CA TYR A 236 12.70 -1.84 -9.49
C TYR A 236 13.50 -3.16 -9.70
N ALA A 237 14.04 -3.40 -10.89
CA ALA A 237 14.72 -4.65 -11.24
C ALA A 237 16.24 -4.50 -11.41
N SER A 238 16.96 -5.62 -11.31
CA SER A 238 18.39 -5.71 -11.59
C SER A 238 18.69 -6.51 -12.85
N PHE A 239 19.51 -5.94 -13.73
CA PHE A 239 20.00 -6.57 -14.94
C PHE A 239 21.51 -6.66 -14.88
N LEU A 240 22.06 -7.87 -14.79
CA LEU A 240 23.49 -8.07 -14.70
C LEU A 240 23.99 -9.27 -15.48
N ARG A 241 25.21 -9.17 -16.01
CA ARG A 241 25.89 -10.26 -16.74
C ARG A 241 25.08 -10.83 -17.91
N ASN A 242 24.13 -10.07 -18.45
CA ASN A 242 23.40 -10.49 -19.64
C ASN A 242 24.21 -10.17 -20.90
N GLY A 243 24.06 -11.01 -21.90
CA GLY A 243 24.76 -10.93 -23.18
C GLY A 243 26.18 -11.49 -23.14
N SER A 244 26.89 -11.27 -24.24
CA SER A 244 28.26 -11.72 -24.47
C SER A 244 28.98 -10.75 -25.41
N GLU A 245 30.27 -10.99 -25.65
CA GLU A 245 31.06 -10.23 -26.64
C GLU A 245 30.50 -10.34 -28.08
N ASN A 246 29.66 -11.34 -28.34
CA ASN A 246 29.01 -11.53 -29.64
C ASN A 246 27.60 -10.94 -29.70
N SER A 247 27.03 -10.55 -28.57
CA SER A 247 25.67 -10.00 -28.53
C SER A 247 25.62 -8.61 -29.16
N LEU A 248 24.64 -8.39 -30.02
CA LEU A 248 24.37 -7.10 -30.67
C LEU A 248 23.56 -6.18 -29.76
N SER A 249 22.72 -6.76 -28.89
CA SER A 249 22.04 -5.97 -27.87
C SER A 249 21.56 -6.76 -26.65
N MET A 250 21.26 -6.03 -25.57
CA MET A 250 20.57 -6.59 -24.40
C MET A 250 19.06 -6.30 -24.43
N PHE A 251 18.69 -5.03 -24.64
CA PHE A 251 17.33 -4.61 -24.97
C PHE A 251 17.28 -4.15 -26.43
N SER A 252 16.49 -4.84 -27.26
CA SER A 252 16.33 -4.50 -28.67
C SER A 252 14.91 -3.98 -28.93
N PHE A 253 14.79 -2.66 -29.09
CA PHE A 253 13.50 -2.02 -29.34
C PHE A 253 13.28 -1.75 -30.83
N CYS A 254 12.07 -2.04 -31.29
CA CYS A 254 11.56 -1.71 -32.62
C CYS A 254 10.03 -1.66 -32.57
N GLY A 255 9.38 -1.30 -33.68
CA GLY A 255 7.94 -0.99 -33.71
C GLY A 255 7.66 0.44 -33.25
N GLN A 256 6.57 0.63 -32.53
CA GLN A 256 6.22 1.88 -31.85
C GLN A 256 6.07 1.63 -30.34
N PRO A 257 7.15 1.31 -29.61
CA PRO A 257 7.08 1.03 -28.18
C PRO A 257 6.98 2.32 -27.37
N SER A 258 6.26 2.24 -26.26
CA SER A 258 6.27 3.18 -25.13
C SER A 258 6.93 2.49 -23.95
N VAL A 259 8.19 2.85 -23.68
CA VAL A 259 9.07 2.16 -22.73
C VAL A 259 9.33 3.04 -21.51
N THR A 260 9.21 2.49 -20.31
CA THR A 260 9.60 3.16 -19.06
C THR A 260 10.48 2.25 -18.21
N PHE A 261 11.65 2.75 -17.82
CA PHE A 261 12.53 2.16 -16.81
C PHE A 261 12.51 3.03 -15.56
N THR A 262 12.07 2.47 -14.43
CA THR A 262 12.02 3.16 -13.15
C THR A 262 12.87 2.46 -12.09
N ALA A 263 13.83 3.16 -11.49
CA ALA A 263 14.57 2.67 -10.32
C ALA A 263 15.25 1.30 -10.54
N ASN A 264 15.85 1.06 -11.71
CA ASN A 264 16.55 -0.18 -12.01
C ASN A 264 18.07 -0.06 -11.86
N THR A 265 18.73 -1.18 -11.53
CA THR A 265 20.19 -1.32 -11.68
C THR A 265 20.51 -2.10 -12.95
N ILE A 266 21.25 -1.50 -13.88
CA ILE A 266 21.74 -2.13 -15.12
C ILE A 266 23.26 -2.11 -15.11
N THR A 267 23.90 -3.25 -14.83
CA THR A 267 25.35 -3.29 -14.59
C THR A 267 26.03 -4.57 -15.04
N LYS A 268 27.31 -4.50 -15.42
CA LYS A 268 28.11 -5.68 -15.79
C LYS A 268 27.48 -6.50 -16.93
N ASN A 269 26.68 -5.87 -17.80
CA ASN A 269 26.15 -6.51 -19.01
C ASN A 269 27.11 -6.35 -20.17
N PHE A 270 27.00 -7.24 -21.15
CA PHE A 270 27.92 -7.36 -22.27
C PHE A 270 27.18 -7.24 -23.60
N ALA A 271 27.78 -6.47 -24.51
CA ALA A 271 27.51 -6.52 -25.93
C ALA A 271 28.84 -6.34 -26.68
N ASN A 272 28.84 -6.59 -27.98
CA ASN A 272 30.03 -6.44 -28.79
C ASN A 272 30.64 -5.03 -28.68
N SER A 273 31.92 -4.93 -28.32
CA SER A 273 32.59 -3.65 -28.07
C SER A 273 32.78 -2.76 -29.31
N ASN A 274 32.59 -3.31 -30.53
CA ASN A 274 32.74 -2.57 -31.78
C ASN A 274 31.41 -2.15 -32.42
N GLN A 275 30.31 -2.84 -32.09
CA GLN A 275 29.03 -2.61 -32.75
C GLN A 275 27.78 -2.89 -31.91
N GLY A 276 27.91 -3.48 -30.73
CA GLY A 276 26.80 -3.88 -29.88
C GLY A 276 26.32 -2.78 -28.92
N SER A 277 25.08 -2.88 -28.44
CA SER A 277 24.53 -1.89 -27.50
C SER A 277 23.69 -2.48 -26.37
N ILE A 278 23.82 -1.96 -25.15
CA ILE A 278 23.01 -2.49 -24.03
C ILE A 278 21.53 -2.13 -24.23
N ILE A 279 21.24 -0.86 -24.51
CA ILE A 279 19.90 -0.34 -24.81
C ILE A 279 19.92 0.20 -26.24
N GLN A 280 19.28 -0.51 -27.18
CA GLN A 280 19.14 -0.09 -28.58
C GLN A 280 17.78 0.59 -28.79
N PHE A 281 17.76 1.90 -29.01
CA PHE A 281 16.55 2.70 -29.24
C PHE A 281 16.78 3.71 -30.38
N THR A 282 16.94 3.19 -31.60
CA THR A 282 17.19 3.99 -32.82
C THR A 282 16.82 3.21 -34.08
N GLN A 283 16.58 3.92 -35.18
CA GLN A 283 16.43 3.33 -36.52
C GLN A 283 17.77 2.96 -37.17
N THR A 284 18.88 3.55 -36.75
CA THR A 284 20.19 3.32 -37.35
C THR A 284 21.09 2.59 -36.37
N THR A 285 21.56 1.39 -36.71
CA THR A 285 22.57 0.67 -35.92
C THR A 285 23.76 0.30 -36.81
N PRO A 286 24.90 -0.11 -36.23
CA PRO A 286 26.01 -0.63 -37.03
C PRO A 286 25.65 -1.88 -37.86
N GLN A 287 24.56 -2.58 -37.50
CA GLN A 287 24.06 -3.75 -38.22
C GLN A 287 23.12 -3.40 -39.38
N GLY A 288 22.70 -2.14 -39.48
CA GLY A 288 21.78 -1.68 -40.52
C GLY A 288 20.57 -0.93 -39.95
N LYS A 289 19.47 -0.95 -40.70
CA LYS A 289 18.25 -0.24 -40.33
C LYS A 289 17.33 -1.10 -39.47
N VAL A 290 16.79 -0.49 -38.42
CA VAL A 290 15.78 -1.08 -37.54
C VAL A 290 14.46 -0.31 -37.73
N ASN A 291 13.36 -1.05 -37.83
CA ASN A 291 12.02 -0.46 -37.97
C ASN A 291 11.54 0.10 -36.62
N LEU A 292 11.88 1.34 -36.30
CA LEU A 292 11.42 2.07 -35.11
C LEU A 292 10.61 3.31 -35.53
N SER A 293 9.42 3.50 -34.96
CA SER A 293 8.53 4.62 -35.28
C SER A 293 9.01 5.94 -34.65
N ASP A 294 8.75 7.06 -35.30
CA ASP A 294 8.99 8.41 -34.74
C ASP A 294 8.15 8.71 -33.50
N ASN A 295 7.03 7.98 -33.32
CA ASN A 295 6.15 8.13 -32.15
C ASN A 295 6.58 7.25 -30.97
N SER A 296 7.72 6.55 -31.06
CA SER A 296 8.22 5.72 -29.97
C SER A 296 8.70 6.59 -28.80
N THR A 297 8.55 6.09 -27.57
CA THR A 297 9.02 6.80 -26.37
C THR A 297 9.86 5.89 -25.48
N LEU A 298 10.91 6.48 -24.89
CA LEU A 298 11.76 5.88 -23.87
C LEU A 298 11.86 6.85 -22.69
N SER A 299 11.43 6.42 -21.53
CA SER A 299 11.59 7.14 -20.27
C SER A 299 12.52 6.36 -19.34
N LEU A 300 13.62 6.99 -18.91
CA LEU A 300 14.51 6.47 -17.89
C LEU A 300 14.38 7.38 -16.66
N VAL A 301 13.84 6.86 -15.56
CA VAL A 301 13.66 7.60 -14.30
C VAL A 301 14.38 6.90 -13.16
N SER A 302 15.33 7.59 -12.53
CA SER A 302 16.04 7.11 -11.34
C SER A 302 16.78 5.79 -11.57
N ASN A 303 17.41 5.53 -12.72
CA ASN A 303 18.15 4.27 -12.95
C ASN A 303 19.64 4.41 -12.62
N THR A 304 20.28 3.32 -12.21
CA THR A 304 21.75 3.20 -12.08
C THR A 304 22.28 2.32 -13.19
N ILE A 305 22.91 2.91 -14.21
CA ILE A 305 23.37 2.24 -15.43
C ILE A 305 24.89 2.41 -15.55
N VAL A 306 25.63 1.46 -14.96
CA VAL A 306 27.07 1.59 -14.74
C VAL A 306 27.81 0.27 -14.97
N ARG A 307 29.10 0.34 -15.32
CA ARG A 307 29.98 -0.83 -15.48
C ARG A 307 29.48 -1.86 -16.51
N ASN A 308 28.79 -1.42 -17.55
CA ASN A 308 28.48 -2.27 -18.69
C ASN A 308 29.61 -2.20 -19.73
N THR A 309 29.73 -3.23 -20.56
CA THR A 309 30.75 -3.30 -21.62
C THR A 309 30.06 -3.49 -22.96
N ALA A 310 30.13 -2.48 -23.82
CA ALA A 310 29.54 -2.50 -25.15
C ALA A 310 30.21 -1.45 -26.04
N TRP A 311 29.89 -1.41 -27.34
CA TRP A 311 30.22 -0.25 -28.15
C TRP A 311 29.48 0.99 -27.61
N SER A 312 28.19 0.85 -27.32
CA SER A 312 27.35 1.88 -26.69
C SER A 312 26.48 1.30 -25.57
N THR A 313 26.33 2.00 -24.45
CA THR A 313 25.36 1.60 -23.42
C THR A 313 23.95 2.00 -23.84
N LEU A 314 23.69 3.29 -24.07
CA LEU A 314 22.47 3.78 -24.72
C LEU A 314 22.76 4.19 -26.16
N LEU A 315 22.29 3.41 -27.13
CA LEU A 315 22.33 3.78 -28.54
C LEU A 315 21.01 4.44 -28.93
N TYR A 316 21.07 5.70 -29.36
CA TYR A 316 19.88 6.48 -29.69
C TYR A 316 20.06 7.28 -31.00
N GLY A 317 18.96 7.67 -31.62
CA GLY A 317 18.92 8.48 -32.85
C GLY A 317 17.94 9.63 -32.74
N PHE A 318 17.68 10.32 -33.85
CA PHE A 318 16.71 11.42 -33.94
C PHE A 318 15.28 10.96 -33.60
N ASN A 319 14.89 9.77 -34.03
CA ASN A 319 13.52 9.27 -33.92
C ASN A 319 13.08 9.08 -32.45
N GLY A 320 11.80 9.32 -32.19
CA GLY A 320 11.19 9.13 -30.87
C GLY A 320 11.66 10.11 -29.79
N ILE A 321 10.97 10.09 -28.66
CA ILE A 321 11.31 10.89 -27.48
C ILE A 321 12.07 10.03 -26.47
N LYS A 322 13.21 10.52 -25.99
CA LYS A 322 14.02 9.89 -24.94
C LYS A 322 14.10 10.85 -23.75
N ALA A 323 13.33 10.60 -22.71
CA ALA A 323 13.32 11.40 -21.48
C ALA A 323 14.16 10.71 -20.40
N LEU A 324 15.22 11.36 -19.94
CA LEU A 324 16.11 10.86 -18.89
C LEU A 324 16.01 11.81 -17.68
N SER A 325 15.53 11.30 -16.55
CA SER A 325 15.48 12.03 -15.27
C SER A 325 16.14 11.26 -14.14
N ASN A 326 16.99 11.90 -13.35
CA ASN A 326 17.57 11.32 -12.12
C ASN A 326 18.37 10.02 -12.32
N ASN A 327 18.90 9.77 -13.52
CA ASN A 327 19.69 8.55 -13.78
C ASN A 327 21.18 8.78 -13.54
N ILE A 328 21.88 7.72 -13.16
CA ILE A 328 23.32 7.59 -13.34
C ILE A 328 23.55 6.80 -14.63
N LEU A 329 24.15 7.41 -15.65
CA LEU A 329 24.54 6.76 -16.90
C LEU A 329 25.97 7.16 -17.23
N ALA A 330 26.89 6.43 -16.60
CA ALA A 330 28.32 6.71 -16.56
C ALA A 330 29.09 5.44 -16.16
N TYR A 331 30.42 5.51 -16.17
CA TYR A 331 31.32 4.44 -15.75
C TYR A 331 31.16 3.14 -16.53
N ASN A 332 30.79 3.23 -17.81
CA ASN A 332 30.70 2.11 -18.73
C ASN A 332 31.99 2.01 -19.57
N THR A 333 32.21 0.83 -20.16
CA THR A 333 33.27 0.60 -21.15
C THR A 333 32.66 0.72 -22.54
N GLY A 334 33.21 1.61 -23.36
CA GLY A 334 32.52 2.18 -24.53
C GLY A 334 31.62 3.34 -24.11
N LYS A 335 30.91 3.95 -25.06
CA LYS A 335 30.16 5.20 -24.79
C LYS A 335 28.99 4.91 -23.85
N SER A 336 28.78 5.73 -22.83
CA SER A 336 27.58 5.65 -22.00
C SER A 336 26.33 6.00 -22.81
N CYS A 337 26.43 6.95 -23.73
CA CYS A 337 25.40 7.24 -24.72
C CYS A 337 26.06 7.54 -26.05
N ARG A 338 25.51 7.01 -27.14
CA ARG A 338 25.98 7.31 -28.50
C ARG A 338 24.84 7.72 -29.39
N TYR A 339 25.05 8.82 -30.12
CA TYR A 339 24.15 9.23 -31.19
C TYR A 339 24.46 8.46 -32.48
N ALA A 340 23.43 7.87 -33.08
CA ALA A 340 23.60 6.94 -34.21
C ALA A 340 23.56 7.62 -35.59
N ASP A 341 22.94 8.80 -35.71
CA ASP A 341 22.63 9.40 -37.02
C ASP A 341 23.68 10.42 -37.48
N GLY A 342 24.92 10.29 -36.99
CA GLY A 342 26.07 11.08 -37.44
C GLY A 342 26.76 11.84 -36.32
N ASP A 343 27.19 13.07 -36.62
CA ASP A 343 27.95 13.92 -35.71
C ASP A 343 27.02 14.69 -34.76
N VAL A 344 26.98 14.28 -33.48
CA VAL A 344 26.09 14.84 -32.46
C VAL A 344 26.27 16.35 -32.23
N SER A 345 27.46 16.88 -32.52
CA SER A 345 27.76 18.32 -32.36
C SER A 345 26.99 19.21 -33.34
N LYS A 346 26.45 18.62 -34.42
CA LYS A 346 25.68 19.32 -35.46
C LYS A 346 24.18 19.12 -35.33
N VAL A 347 23.73 18.47 -34.26
CA VAL A 347 22.33 18.10 -34.05
C VAL A 347 21.65 19.20 -33.25
N GLU A 348 20.64 19.83 -33.84
CA GLU A 348 19.76 20.77 -33.13
C GLU A 348 18.68 20.00 -32.36
N LYS A 349 18.07 18.98 -33.00
CA LYS A 349 17.02 18.17 -32.39
C LYS A 349 17.45 16.71 -32.31
N SER A 350 17.72 16.21 -31.12
CA SER A 350 18.06 14.80 -30.89
C SER A 350 16.88 13.96 -30.37
N GLY A 351 15.76 14.62 -30.02
CA GLY A 351 14.64 13.98 -29.33
C GLY A 351 14.97 13.55 -27.88
N VAL A 352 16.07 14.05 -27.31
CA VAL A 352 16.47 13.79 -25.92
C VAL A 352 16.00 14.94 -25.02
N VAL A 353 15.46 14.59 -23.85
CA VAL A 353 15.13 15.51 -22.76
C VAL A 353 15.87 15.05 -21.51
N LEU A 354 16.64 15.95 -20.88
CA LEU A 354 17.42 15.66 -19.68
C LEU A 354 16.89 16.44 -18.47
N ASN A 355 16.96 15.83 -17.29
CA ASN A 355 16.62 16.46 -16.03
C ASN A 355 17.38 15.80 -14.85
N TYR A 356 18.31 16.51 -14.20
CA TYR A 356 19.05 16.05 -13.02
C TYR A 356 19.71 14.66 -13.17
N ASN A 357 20.41 14.39 -14.27
CA ASN A 357 21.15 13.12 -14.45
C ASN A 357 22.61 13.25 -14.00
N ALA A 358 23.29 12.14 -13.75
CA ALA A 358 24.74 12.07 -13.61
C ALA A 358 25.34 11.39 -14.85
N LEU A 359 26.05 12.14 -15.68
CA LEU A 359 26.57 11.72 -16.99
C LEU A 359 28.07 12.03 -17.14
N THR A 360 28.80 11.20 -17.87
CA THR A 360 30.17 11.51 -18.30
C THR A 360 30.12 12.40 -19.55
N MET A 361 30.32 13.71 -19.41
CA MET A 361 30.18 14.68 -20.51
C MET A 361 31.45 14.86 -21.35
N SER A 362 32.63 14.65 -20.75
CA SER A 362 33.92 14.85 -21.39
C SER A 362 34.16 13.84 -22.50
N ALA A 363 34.82 14.29 -23.57
CA ALA A 363 35.20 13.42 -24.68
C ALA A 363 36.11 12.27 -24.19
N GLY A 364 35.75 11.03 -24.55
CA GLY A 364 36.48 9.85 -24.11
C GLY A 364 35.70 8.56 -24.36
N ASN A 365 36.21 7.44 -23.84
CA ASN A 365 35.61 6.12 -24.02
C ASN A 365 34.19 6.06 -23.45
N ASP A 366 33.98 6.55 -22.22
CA ASP A 366 32.71 6.50 -21.47
C ASP A 366 31.76 7.69 -21.73
N GLN A 367 32.08 8.58 -22.66
CA GLN A 367 31.27 9.77 -22.90
C GLN A 367 29.79 9.42 -23.17
N CYS A 368 28.87 10.21 -22.60
CA CYS A 368 27.49 10.30 -23.02
C CYS A 368 27.38 11.42 -24.07
N GLU A 369 27.32 11.04 -25.34
CA GLU A 369 27.11 11.98 -26.44
C GLU A 369 25.71 12.56 -26.34
N VAL A 370 25.60 13.87 -26.18
CA VAL A 370 24.33 14.62 -26.18
C VAL A 370 24.49 15.87 -27.03
N ALA A 371 23.41 16.26 -27.72
CA ALA A 371 23.39 17.46 -28.54
C ALA A 371 23.56 18.73 -27.68
N GLU A 372 24.31 19.72 -28.17
CA GLU A 372 24.60 20.95 -27.44
C GLU A 372 23.33 21.70 -27.02
N GLU A 373 22.29 21.68 -27.87
CA GLU A 373 21.01 22.32 -27.59
C GLU A 373 20.32 21.76 -26.33
N VAL A 374 20.51 20.47 -26.02
CA VAL A 374 19.86 19.79 -24.88
C VAL A 374 20.41 20.27 -23.54
N VAL A 375 21.70 20.65 -23.51
CA VAL A 375 22.41 21.11 -22.29
C VAL A 375 22.61 22.62 -22.27
N LYS A 376 22.11 23.32 -23.29
CA LYS A 376 22.24 24.77 -23.42
C LYS A 376 21.57 25.47 -22.24
N ASP A 377 22.21 26.53 -21.75
CA ASP A 377 21.78 27.32 -20.59
C ASP A 377 21.76 26.56 -19.24
N GLY A 378 22.19 25.29 -19.17
CA GLY A 378 22.24 24.50 -17.93
C GLY A 378 20.89 24.26 -17.25
N LYS A 379 19.80 24.28 -18.03
CA LYS A 379 18.42 24.09 -17.54
C LYS A 379 18.12 22.62 -17.19
N ASP A 380 18.86 21.70 -17.77
CA ASP A 380 18.74 20.26 -17.56
C ASP A 380 19.32 19.80 -16.21
N LYS A 381 20.18 20.61 -15.56
CA LYS A 381 20.78 20.31 -14.25
C LYS A 381 21.55 18.99 -14.20
N THR A 382 22.09 18.51 -15.32
CA THR A 382 22.94 17.33 -15.36
C THR A 382 24.26 17.58 -14.63
N PHE A 383 24.63 16.63 -13.78
CA PHE A 383 25.90 16.57 -13.07
C PHE A 383 26.94 15.87 -13.95
N ASP A 384 28.01 16.59 -14.32
CA ASP A 384 29.13 16.01 -15.06
C ASP A 384 30.07 15.24 -14.12
N VAL A 385 30.17 13.92 -14.32
CA VAL A 385 30.99 13.02 -13.49
C VAL A 385 32.33 12.65 -14.13
N SER A 386 32.71 13.27 -15.25
CA SER A 386 33.85 12.85 -16.09
C SER A 386 35.20 12.70 -15.39
N ASN A 387 35.44 13.46 -14.33
CA ASN A 387 36.70 13.45 -13.58
C ASN A 387 36.52 13.01 -12.11
N ILE A 388 35.41 12.32 -11.83
CA ILE A 388 35.10 11.79 -10.50
C ILE A 388 35.17 10.28 -10.58
N ASN A 389 35.97 9.66 -9.72
CA ASN A 389 36.08 8.20 -9.71
C ASN A 389 34.75 7.55 -9.28
N PHE A 390 34.42 6.40 -9.88
CA PHE A 390 33.24 5.61 -9.52
C PHE A 390 33.11 5.42 -8.00
N SER A 391 34.20 5.01 -7.34
CA SER A 391 34.23 4.71 -5.91
C SER A 391 34.09 5.94 -5.01
N THR A 392 34.17 7.14 -5.57
CA THR A 392 33.85 8.38 -4.86
C THR A 392 32.34 8.56 -4.76
N LEU A 393 31.59 8.34 -5.85
CA LEU A 393 30.14 8.58 -5.89
C LEU A 393 29.30 7.39 -5.45
N LEU A 394 29.76 6.16 -5.70
CA LEU A 394 29.00 4.94 -5.47
C LEU A 394 29.78 3.96 -4.58
N ASN A 395 29.03 3.22 -3.77
CA ASN A 395 29.53 2.00 -3.16
C ASN A 395 29.81 0.92 -4.21
N GLU A 396 30.56 -0.12 -3.83
CA GLU A 396 30.63 -1.35 -4.64
C GLU A 396 29.25 -2.01 -4.74
N LEU A 397 29.08 -2.93 -5.69
CA LEU A 397 27.81 -3.63 -5.91
C LEU A 397 27.48 -4.45 -4.66
N GLU A 398 26.41 -4.07 -3.95
CA GLU A 398 25.94 -4.83 -2.79
C GLU A 398 25.22 -6.10 -3.28
N PRO A 399 25.57 -7.28 -2.73
CA PRO A 399 24.92 -8.53 -3.12
C PRO A 399 23.46 -8.59 -2.61
N PRO A 400 22.64 -9.50 -3.17
CA PRO A 400 21.29 -9.78 -2.67
C PRO A 400 21.26 -10.08 -1.17
N SER A 401 20.46 -9.34 -0.42
CA SER A 401 20.20 -9.56 1.00
C SER A 401 18.86 -8.94 1.41
N GLU A 402 18.45 -9.13 2.66
CA GLU A 402 17.23 -8.49 3.18
C GLU A 402 17.27 -6.96 3.07
N SER A 403 18.44 -6.33 3.23
CA SER A 403 18.61 -4.87 3.11
C SER A 403 18.61 -4.34 1.68
N THR A 404 18.65 -5.24 0.69
CA THR A 404 18.58 -4.90 -0.73
C THR A 404 17.32 -5.44 -1.40
N GLY A 405 16.34 -5.92 -0.62
CA GLY A 405 15.13 -6.56 -1.16
C GLY A 405 15.47 -7.78 -2.03
N PHE A 406 16.55 -8.49 -1.68
CA PHE A 406 17.09 -9.64 -2.42
C PHE A 406 17.52 -9.35 -3.87
N MET A 407 17.90 -8.11 -4.17
CA MET A 407 18.43 -7.73 -5.48
C MET A 407 19.83 -7.10 -5.37
N PRO A 408 20.71 -7.29 -6.38
CA PRO A 408 22.00 -6.62 -6.40
C PRO A 408 21.83 -5.15 -6.83
N MET A 409 22.44 -4.21 -6.11
CA MET A 409 22.30 -2.77 -6.39
C MET A 409 23.48 -1.94 -5.90
N TYR A 410 23.55 -0.69 -6.35
CA TYR A 410 24.50 0.31 -5.86
C TYR A 410 23.80 1.35 -5.01
N PHE A 411 24.56 1.99 -4.13
CA PHE A 411 24.09 3.11 -3.33
C PHE A 411 24.97 4.34 -3.55
N PRO A 412 24.37 5.53 -3.71
CA PRO A 412 25.13 6.78 -3.71
C PRO A 412 25.78 7.00 -2.34
N LYS A 413 26.95 7.62 -2.37
CA LYS A 413 27.68 8.07 -1.19
C LYS A 413 27.39 9.54 -0.96
N ASN A 414 26.95 9.88 0.24
CA ASN A 414 26.84 11.26 0.65
C ASN A 414 28.26 11.85 0.83
N LEU A 415 28.59 12.83 0.01
CA LEU A 415 29.88 13.52 0.01
C LEU A 415 29.87 14.79 0.88
N GLY A 416 28.68 15.34 1.16
CA GLY A 416 28.55 16.66 1.80
C GLY A 416 29.08 17.80 0.93
N THR A 417 28.99 17.67 -0.40
CA THR A 417 29.47 18.66 -1.38
C THR A 417 28.40 18.96 -2.43
N ASP A 418 28.63 19.96 -3.27
CA ASP A 418 27.77 20.29 -4.42
C ASP A 418 27.81 19.24 -5.55
N LYS A 419 28.70 18.24 -5.44
CA LYS A 419 28.82 17.10 -6.36
C LYS A 419 28.14 15.84 -5.86
N ASP A 420 27.35 15.94 -4.79
CA ASP A 420 26.65 14.81 -4.23
C ASP A 420 25.55 14.30 -5.16
N LEU A 421 25.33 12.99 -5.13
CA LEU A 421 24.17 12.36 -5.77
C LEU A 421 23.02 12.16 -4.78
N VAL A 422 23.26 12.42 -3.49
CA VAL A 422 22.28 12.33 -2.41
C VAL A 422 21.63 13.68 -2.14
N ASP A 423 20.31 13.71 -1.93
CA ASP A 423 19.54 14.90 -1.54
C ASP A 423 19.81 16.13 -2.45
N ILE A 424 19.64 16.00 -3.76
CA ILE A 424 20.01 17.05 -4.75
C ILE A 424 19.07 18.28 -4.79
N GLY A 425 18.14 18.42 -3.84
CA GLY A 425 17.20 19.54 -3.74
C GLY A 425 16.06 19.52 -4.77
N TYR A 426 15.89 18.41 -5.49
CA TYR A 426 14.82 18.21 -6.48
C TYR A 426 13.86 17.10 -6.03
N THR A 427 12.59 17.16 -6.47
CA THR A 427 11.50 16.31 -5.95
C THR A 427 10.82 15.42 -7.01
N GLY A 428 11.32 15.43 -8.25
CA GLY A 428 10.71 14.71 -9.38
C GLY A 428 11.33 13.36 -9.75
N CYS A 429 12.00 12.69 -8.82
CA CYS A 429 12.47 11.30 -8.98
C CYS A 429 11.32 10.29 -8.89
N SER A 430 11.62 8.99 -9.03
CA SER A 430 10.65 7.93 -8.83
C SER A 430 10.07 7.93 -7.41
N GLY A 431 8.78 7.63 -7.24
CA GLY A 431 8.13 7.63 -5.91
C GLY A 431 8.66 6.57 -4.94
N LYS A 432 9.32 5.53 -5.45
CA LYS A 432 10.02 4.51 -4.68
C LYS A 432 11.41 4.27 -5.25
N ASP A 433 12.32 3.82 -4.42
CA ASP A 433 13.62 3.30 -4.84
C ASP A 433 13.53 1.82 -5.25
N GLN A 434 14.64 1.24 -5.71
CA GLN A 434 14.71 -0.13 -6.20
C GLN A 434 14.27 -1.18 -5.16
N ARG A 435 14.44 -0.91 -3.87
CA ARG A 435 14.05 -1.83 -2.80
C ARG A 435 12.57 -1.75 -2.47
N GLY A 436 11.86 -0.80 -3.08
CA GLY A 436 10.47 -0.47 -2.77
C GLY A 436 10.31 0.52 -1.61
N VAL A 437 11.42 1.10 -1.13
CA VAL A 437 11.38 2.13 -0.09
C VAL A 437 10.84 3.42 -0.70
N THR A 438 9.88 4.05 -0.02
CA THR A 438 9.27 5.29 -0.52
C THR A 438 10.26 6.44 -0.40
N ARG A 439 10.44 7.19 -1.49
CA ARG A 439 11.22 8.43 -1.47
C ARG A 439 10.35 9.53 -0.89
N VAL A 440 10.59 9.86 0.36
CA VAL A 440 9.78 10.83 1.09
C VAL A 440 10.48 12.17 1.05
N ILE A 441 9.83 13.10 0.36
CA ILE A 441 10.17 14.52 0.39
C ILE A 441 9.53 15.08 1.65
N ALA A 442 10.36 15.32 2.66
CA ALA A 442 9.93 15.79 3.96
C ALA A 442 10.20 17.29 4.07
N GLU A 443 9.12 18.07 4.15
CA GLU A 443 9.19 19.48 4.52
C GLU A 443 8.99 19.59 6.04
N ASN A 444 9.87 20.36 6.68
CA ASN A 444 9.82 20.82 8.07
C ASN A 444 10.46 19.91 9.11
N SER A 445 11.71 20.27 9.43
CA SER A 445 12.26 20.11 10.76
C SER A 445 12.35 21.47 11.45
N ASN A 446 12.21 21.49 12.78
CA ASN A 446 12.43 22.67 13.60
C ASN A 446 13.85 22.71 14.23
N GLY A 447 14.72 21.76 13.87
CA GLY A 447 16.11 21.71 14.27
C GLY A 447 16.97 22.73 13.51
N GLU A 448 17.93 23.34 14.20
CA GLU A 448 18.80 24.40 13.66
C GLU A 448 19.67 23.92 12.46
N ASN A 449 19.90 22.61 12.32
CA ASN A 449 20.74 22.00 11.28
C ASN A 449 20.03 20.93 10.44
N ASP A 450 18.72 20.77 10.60
CA ASP A 450 18.00 19.73 9.89
C ASP A 450 17.67 20.21 8.46
N VAL A 451 17.91 19.34 7.49
CA VAL A 451 17.68 19.62 6.06
C VAL A 451 16.48 18.79 5.59
N ALA A 452 15.68 19.36 4.69
CA ALA A 452 14.59 18.63 4.05
C ALA A 452 15.15 17.49 3.18
N ASN A 453 14.48 16.33 3.18
CA ASN A 453 14.83 15.26 2.26
C ASN A 453 14.37 15.60 0.84
N SER A 454 15.20 15.27 -0.13
CA SER A 454 14.93 15.42 -1.56
C SER A 454 15.46 14.20 -2.31
N CYS A 455 15.27 14.15 -3.62
CA CYS A 455 15.63 12.98 -4.40
C CYS A 455 17.14 12.72 -4.42
N ASP A 456 17.51 11.44 -4.34
CA ASP A 456 18.82 10.97 -4.82
C ASP A 456 18.81 10.71 -6.33
N ILE A 457 19.98 10.82 -6.98
CA ILE A 457 20.20 10.37 -8.36
C ILE A 457 20.62 8.89 -8.35
N GLY A 458 19.95 8.09 -9.18
CA GLY A 458 20.14 6.64 -9.29
C GLY A 458 18.98 5.83 -8.70
N SER A 459 19.15 4.51 -8.68
CA SER A 459 18.10 3.52 -8.36
C SER A 459 17.74 3.41 -6.90
N THR A 460 18.64 3.77 -6.00
CA THR A 460 18.46 3.68 -4.55
C THR A 460 18.32 5.06 -3.92
N GLU A 461 17.73 5.07 -2.72
CA GLU A 461 17.63 6.24 -1.85
C GLU A 461 18.38 5.96 -0.55
N VAL A 462 19.20 6.89 -0.08
CA VAL A 462 19.85 6.82 1.24
C VAL A 462 18.92 7.44 2.28
N LEU A 463 18.41 6.63 3.20
CA LEU A 463 17.46 7.12 4.20
C LEU A 463 18.14 7.95 5.26
N ARG A 464 17.72 9.22 5.36
CA ARG A 464 18.08 10.12 6.45
C ARG A 464 16.93 10.25 7.45
N LEU A 465 17.26 10.08 8.74
CA LEU A 465 16.32 10.32 9.83
C LEU A 465 15.69 11.70 9.67
N THR A 466 14.37 11.74 9.53
CA THR A 466 13.62 13.00 9.40
C THR A 466 12.35 12.91 10.22
N ALA A 467 12.25 13.80 11.21
CA ALA A 467 11.03 14.04 11.95
C ALA A 467 10.16 15.04 11.17
N ASN A 468 8.88 14.74 11.02
CA ASN A 468 7.90 15.56 10.34
C ASN A 468 6.96 16.21 11.36
N ASN A 469 6.38 17.36 10.99
CA ASN A 469 5.29 17.93 11.79
C ASN A 469 4.08 16.97 11.81
N LEU A 470 3.58 16.68 13.01
CA LEU A 470 2.44 15.81 13.24
C LEU A 470 1.26 16.66 13.70
N SER A 471 0.07 16.44 13.14
CA SER A 471 -1.15 17.13 13.58
C SER A 471 -2.15 16.12 14.12
N ALA A 472 -2.76 16.42 15.26
CA ALA A 472 -3.75 15.55 15.89
C ALA A 472 -4.78 16.34 16.71
N THR A 473 -6.00 15.82 16.74
CA THR A 473 -7.11 16.32 17.58
C THR A 473 -7.48 15.20 18.56
N ASN A 474 -7.92 15.55 19.77
CA ASN A 474 -8.40 14.54 20.71
C ASN A 474 -9.63 13.82 20.15
N SER A 475 -9.77 12.54 20.48
CA SER A 475 -10.90 11.71 20.09
C SER A 475 -11.51 11.04 21.33
N SER A 476 -12.69 10.44 21.17
CA SER A 476 -13.35 9.70 22.25
C SER A 476 -12.50 8.52 22.71
N VAL A 477 -12.09 8.51 23.98
CA VAL A 477 -11.32 7.40 24.54
C VAL A 477 -12.15 6.11 24.59
N VAL A 478 -13.47 6.22 24.80
CA VAL A 478 -14.40 5.08 24.78
C VAL A 478 -14.40 4.41 23.41
N GLU A 479 -14.53 5.18 22.33
CA GLU A 479 -14.52 4.65 20.96
C GLU A 479 -13.15 4.07 20.60
N MET A 480 -12.06 4.73 21.00
CA MET A 480 -10.70 4.24 20.79
C MET A 480 -10.47 2.87 21.46
N LEU A 481 -10.84 2.74 22.73
CA LEU A 481 -10.72 1.49 23.48
C LEU A 481 -11.59 0.37 22.89
N ASN A 482 -12.82 0.69 22.46
CA ASN A 482 -13.69 -0.28 21.79
C ASN A 482 -13.10 -0.74 20.46
N SER A 483 -12.47 0.16 19.69
CA SER A 483 -11.77 -0.19 18.47
C SER A 483 -10.61 -1.14 18.74
N TYR A 484 -9.78 -0.86 19.76
CA TYR A 484 -8.69 -1.75 20.14
C TYR A 484 -9.18 -3.12 20.60
N GLN A 485 -10.25 -3.16 21.40
CA GLN A 485 -10.86 -4.41 21.87
C GLN A 485 -11.38 -5.24 20.70
N THR A 486 -12.07 -4.61 19.75
CA THR A 486 -12.58 -5.30 18.55
C THR A 486 -11.45 -5.96 17.76
N VAL A 487 -10.32 -5.26 17.59
CA VAL A 487 -9.16 -5.80 16.87
C VAL A 487 -8.50 -6.94 17.66
N LEU A 488 -8.36 -6.78 18.99
CA LEU A 488 -7.86 -7.84 19.88
C LEU A 488 -8.71 -9.12 19.80
N ASP A 489 -10.03 -8.98 19.89
CA ASP A 489 -10.98 -10.08 19.85
C ASP A 489 -10.89 -10.84 18.52
N ASN A 490 -10.73 -10.12 17.40
CA ASN A 490 -10.52 -10.72 16.09
C ASN A 490 -9.24 -11.56 16.03
N TYR A 491 -8.11 -11.05 16.54
CA TYR A 491 -6.86 -11.82 16.58
C TYR A 491 -6.94 -13.03 17.51
N ASN A 492 -7.57 -12.90 18.68
CA ASN A 492 -7.76 -14.02 19.60
C ASN A 492 -8.63 -15.11 18.96
N LYS A 493 -9.70 -14.73 18.26
CA LYS A 493 -10.52 -15.68 17.50
C LYS A 493 -9.72 -16.43 16.43
N LEU A 494 -8.86 -15.73 15.69
CA LEU A 494 -7.98 -16.37 14.69
C LEU A 494 -6.95 -17.31 15.34
N LEU A 495 -6.46 -16.99 16.54
CA LEU A 495 -5.54 -17.85 17.30
C LEU A 495 -6.22 -19.11 17.84
N GLU A 496 -7.51 -19.06 18.12
CA GLU A 496 -8.31 -20.19 18.61
C GLU A 496 -8.84 -21.09 17.49
N ASP A 497 -8.93 -20.58 16.26
CA ASP A 497 -9.41 -21.34 15.09
C ASP A 497 -8.37 -22.35 14.58
N PRO A 498 -8.65 -23.67 14.64
CA PRO A 498 -7.72 -24.71 14.18
C PRO A 498 -7.50 -24.70 12.65
N ALA A 499 -8.36 -24.04 11.87
CA ALA A 499 -8.21 -23.89 10.42
C ALA A 499 -7.25 -22.75 10.03
N THR A 500 -6.84 -21.91 10.99
CA THR A 500 -5.90 -20.82 10.74
C THR A 500 -4.57 -21.36 10.23
N ASN A 501 -4.05 -20.73 9.16
CA ASN A 501 -2.73 -21.03 8.66
C ASN A 501 -1.67 -20.83 9.75
N LYS A 502 -0.93 -21.90 10.06
CA LYS A 502 0.09 -21.94 11.11
C LYS A 502 1.19 -20.89 10.92
N ASP A 503 1.46 -20.51 9.66
CA ASP A 503 2.45 -19.49 9.34
C ASP A 503 2.07 -18.12 9.91
N TYR A 504 0.78 -17.80 10.04
CA TYR A 504 0.31 -16.49 10.54
C TYR A 504 0.24 -16.38 12.06
N ILE A 505 0.32 -17.51 12.78
CA ILE A 505 0.17 -17.57 14.25
C ILE A 505 1.17 -16.67 14.99
N PRO A 506 2.48 -16.63 14.63
CA PRO A 506 3.42 -15.72 15.28
C PRO A 506 3.01 -14.24 15.16
N PHE A 507 2.59 -13.81 13.98
CA PHE A 507 2.12 -12.45 13.74
C PHE A 507 0.87 -12.13 14.59
N TYR A 508 -0.12 -13.02 14.62
CA TYR A 508 -1.34 -12.80 15.41
C TYR A 508 -1.07 -12.69 16.92
N LYS A 509 -0.10 -13.45 17.45
CA LYS A 509 0.32 -13.31 18.86
C LYS A 509 0.91 -11.93 19.14
N ILE A 510 1.80 -11.45 18.27
CA ILE A 510 2.41 -10.11 18.40
C ILE A 510 1.34 -9.01 18.33
N GLN A 511 0.37 -9.12 17.41
CA GLN A 511 -0.72 -8.15 17.31
C GLN A 511 -1.63 -8.20 18.53
N SER A 512 -2.03 -9.39 18.99
CA SER A 512 -2.84 -9.56 20.20
C SER A 512 -2.18 -8.90 21.42
N GLU A 513 -0.87 -9.14 21.62
CA GLU A 513 -0.12 -8.48 22.70
C GLU A 513 -0.08 -6.95 22.54
N THR A 514 0.12 -6.45 21.32
CA THR A 514 0.13 -5.02 21.01
C THR A 514 -1.18 -4.34 21.39
N TYR A 515 -2.32 -4.89 20.96
CA TYR A 515 -3.63 -4.31 21.27
C TYR A 515 -4.02 -4.49 22.74
N SER A 516 -3.63 -5.60 23.37
CA SER A 516 -3.79 -5.80 24.82
C SER A 516 -3.06 -4.72 25.62
N ASN A 517 -1.81 -4.41 25.27
CA ASN A 517 -1.04 -3.34 25.88
C ASN A 517 -1.63 -1.95 25.61
N LEU A 518 -2.07 -1.68 24.38
CA LEU A 518 -2.76 -0.41 24.05
C LEU A 518 -4.01 -0.22 24.91
N ILE A 519 -4.83 -1.25 25.12
CA ILE A 519 -6.02 -1.18 25.98
C ILE A 519 -5.62 -0.93 27.43
N LYS A 520 -4.70 -1.72 27.96
CA LYS A 520 -4.23 -1.64 29.36
C LYS A 520 -3.72 -0.23 29.68
N TYR A 521 -2.78 0.28 28.89
CA TYR A 521 -2.12 1.53 29.20
C TYR A 521 -2.94 2.75 28.76
N THR A 522 -3.78 2.67 27.71
CA THR A 522 -4.68 3.80 27.40
C THR A 522 -5.67 4.01 28.55
N LYS A 523 -6.17 2.92 29.16
CA LYS A 523 -7.04 3.00 30.34
C LYS A 523 -6.34 3.59 31.57
N SER A 524 -5.10 3.18 31.86
CA SER A 524 -4.38 3.64 33.07
C SER A 524 -3.81 5.05 32.94
N GLU A 525 -3.33 5.41 31.75
CA GLU A 525 -2.56 6.63 31.56
C GLU A 525 -3.41 7.84 31.15
N GLN A 526 -4.59 7.63 30.55
CA GLN A 526 -5.43 8.72 30.05
C GLN A 526 -5.67 9.83 31.09
N LYS A 527 -5.65 11.07 30.60
CA LYS A 527 -6.06 12.31 31.26
C LYS A 527 -7.34 12.84 30.61
N TYR A 528 -7.83 13.96 31.09
CA TYR A 528 -8.93 14.68 30.44
C TYR A 528 -8.51 15.17 29.04
N ARG A 529 -9.31 14.81 28.03
CA ARG A 529 -9.16 15.10 26.59
C ARG A 529 -7.77 14.78 26.02
N THR A 530 -7.21 13.65 26.42
CA THR A 530 -5.85 13.29 25.99
C THR A 530 -5.77 13.08 24.48
N ILE A 531 -4.74 13.64 23.85
CA ILE A 531 -4.32 13.29 22.48
C ILE A 531 -3.17 12.31 22.61
N PHE A 532 -3.30 11.15 21.94
CA PHE A 532 -2.25 10.14 21.86
C PHE A 532 -1.60 10.18 20.48
N VAL A 533 -0.31 10.51 20.41
CA VAL A 533 0.43 10.62 19.15
C VAL A 533 1.52 9.56 19.10
N ASP A 534 1.55 8.79 18.02
CA ASP A 534 2.67 7.90 17.70
C ASP A 534 3.77 8.69 16.98
N PRO A 535 4.91 8.99 17.63
CA PRO A 535 5.97 9.77 16.99
C PRO A 535 6.74 9.00 15.91
N PHE A 536 6.46 7.71 15.69
CA PHE A 536 7.17 6.89 14.72
C PHE A 536 6.38 6.71 13.41
N ALA A 537 5.07 6.97 13.41
CA ALA A 537 4.18 6.55 12.32
C ALA A 537 4.40 7.29 10.99
N ALA A 538 4.80 8.56 11.04
CA ALA A 538 4.88 9.47 9.87
C ALA A 538 6.27 10.08 9.65
N ASN A 539 7.29 9.48 10.27
CA ASN A 539 8.68 9.94 10.19
C ASN A 539 9.53 8.96 9.37
N LEU A 540 10.72 9.40 8.98
CA LEU A 540 11.68 8.58 8.25
C LEU A 540 12.76 8.02 9.17
N PRO A 541 13.09 6.73 9.08
CA PRO A 541 14.20 6.15 9.84
C PRO A 541 15.56 6.60 9.31
N ALA A 542 16.59 6.50 10.15
CA ALA A 542 17.98 6.49 9.70
C ALA A 542 18.31 5.17 9.00
N GLU A 543 19.10 5.24 7.95
CA GLU A 543 19.88 4.12 7.45
C GLU A 543 21.35 4.30 7.81
N ILE A 544 21.96 3.28 8.39
CA ILE A 544 23.38 3.27 8.75
C ILE A 544 24.12 2.19 7.98
N VAL A 545 25.42 2.40 7.77
CA VAL A 545 26.32 1.39 7.21
C VAL A 545 27.03 0.69 8.35
N THR A 546 26.97 -0.64 8.36
CA THR A 546 27.68 -1.51 9.30
C THR A 546 28.55 -2.50 8.54
N LYS A 547 29.43 -3.23 9.23
CA LYS A 547 30.18 -4.34 8.63
C LYS A 547 29.49 -5.67 8.94
N ASP A 548 29.33 -6.52 7.92
CA ASP A 548 28.90 -7.90 8.12
C ASP A 548 30.02 -8.78 8.69
N ALA A 549 29.72 -10.07 8.91
CA ALA A 549 30.69 -11.03 9.45
C ALA A 549 31.94 -11.23 8.55
N ASN A 550 31.86 -10.84 7.27
CA ASN A 550 32.94 -10.93 6.29
C ASN A 550 33.65 -9.58 6.09
N GLY A 551 33.30 -8.55 6.86
CA GLY A 551 33.87 -7.20 6.74
C GLY A 551 33.34 -6.40 5.56
N GLN A 552 32.26 -6.84 4.90
CA GLN A 552 31.60 -6.10 3.83
C GLN A 552 30.62 -5.07 4.41
N ASP A 553 30.51 -3.93 3.75
CA ASP A 553 29.50 -2.94 4.11
C ASP A 553 28.10 -3.51 3.90
N ARG A 554 27.27 -3.41 4.94
CA ARG A 554 25.86 -3.78 4.94
C ARG A 554 25.05 -2.60 5.43
N ARG A 555 24.07 -2.19 4.62
CA ARG A 555 23.12 -1.15 5.02
C ARG A 555 22.08 -1.73 5.96
N LEU A 556 21.75 -0.95 6.99
CA LEU A 556 20.77 -1.33 7.98
C LEU A 556 19.83 -0.15 8.23
N VAL A 557 18.56 -0.34 7.93
CA VAL A 557 17.51 0.61 8.30
C VAL A 557 17.25 0.45 9.80
N LYS A 558 17.48 1.52 10.55
CA LYS A 558 17.14 1.60 11.97
C LYS A 558 15.69 2.04 12.06
N HIS A 559 14.77 1.08 12.08
CA HIS A 559 13.33 1.40 12.13
C HIS A 559 12.95 2.19 13.37
N LEU A 560 12.02 3.11 13.16
CA LEU A 560 11.48 4.00 14.18
C LEU A 560 10.70 3.22 15.23
N ASN A 561 11.34 2.96 16.35
CA ASN A 561 10.78 2.31 17.53
C ASN A 561 11.61 2.67 18.76
N THR A 562 11.14 2.25 19.93
CA THR A 562 11.80 2.51 21.23
C THR A 562 13.13 1.80 21.40
N ASP A 563 13.41 0.76 20.61
CA ASP A 563 14.62 -0.05 20.74
C ASP A 563 15.78 0.61 20.00
N ASN A 564 15.47 1.37 18.93
CA ASN A 564 16.45 2.10 18.12
C ASN A 564 16.52 3.59 18.48
N TYR A 565 15.46 4.21 18.99
CA TYR A 565 15.39 5.67 19.18
C TYR A 565 14.95 6.09 20.57
N THR A 566 15.59 7.14 21.07
CA THR A 566 15.13 7.91 22.22
C THR A 566 14.17 9.00 21.75
N VAL A 567 13.05 9.17 22.46
CA VAL A 567 12.05 10.23 22.21
C VAL A 567 12.17 11.27 23.30
N THR A 568 12.49 12.51 22.91
CA THR A 568 12.50 13.66 23.83
C THR A 568 11.38 14.63 23.45
N VAL A 569 10.65 15.15 24.43
CA VAL A 569 9.49 16.01 24.21
C VAL A 569 9.58 17.26 25.09
N LYS A 570 9.15 18.40 24.55
CA LYS A 570 9.03 19.66 25.27
C LYS A 570 7.73 20.37 24.90
N ALA A 571 6.91 20.72 25.89
CA ALA A 571 5.75 21.59 25.68
C ALA A 571 6.22 23.01 25.31
N LEU A 572 5.62 23.62 24.28
CA LEU A 572 5.92 24.99 23.85
C LEU A 572 4.80 25.97 24.19
N GLY A 573 3.54 25.52 24.15
CA GLY A 573 2.37 26.31 24.53
C GLY A 573 1.37 26.47 23.38
N VAL A 574 0.67 27.60 23.34
CA VAL A 574 -0.43 27.87 22.40
C VAL A 574 -0.01 28.97 21.42
N GLY A 575 -0.31 28.78 20.12
CA GLY A 575 -0.05 29.79 19.09
C GLY A 575 -0.22 29.27 17.67
N THR A 576 0.64 29.72 16.76
CA THR A 576 0.61 29.38 15.32
C THR A 576 2.01 29.16 14.75
N LEU A 577 2.10 28.71 13.48
CA LEU A 577 3.35 28.72 12.72
C LEU A 577 3.42 29.96 11.84
N ASN A 578 4.57 30.63 11.77
CA ASN A 578 4.80 31.73 10.83
C ASN A 578 5.07 31.23 9.40
N ASP A 579 5.34 32.16 8.47
CA ASP A 579 5.63 31.84 7.06
C ASP A 579 6.87 30.94 6.88
N LYS A 580 7.81 30.99 7.82
CA LYS A 580 9.00 30.12 7.88
C LYS A 580 8.75 28.80 8.62
N LYS A 581 7.49 28.48 8.93
CA LYS A 581 7.07 27.26 9.64
C LYS A 581 7.67 27.12 11.05
N VAL A 582 8.02 28.24 11.67
CA VAL A 582 8.51 28.29 13.06
C VAL A 582 7.37 28.68 13.99
N PHE A 583 7.30 28.04 15.16
CA PHE A 583 6.31 28.34 16.19
C PHE A 583 6.42 29.79 16.69
N VAL A 584 5.27 30.47 16.73
CA VAL A 584 5.08 31.79 17.34
C VAL A 584 3.88 31.70 18.28
N GLY A 585 4.14 31.81 19.58
CA GLY A 585 3.11 31.65 20.61
C GLY A 585 3.64 31.92 22.01
N LYS A 586 2.86 31.55 23.02
CA LYS A 586 3.21 31.72 24.43
C LYS A 586 3.15 30.39 25.16
N GLU A 587 4.08 30.18 26.08
CA GLU A 587 4.02 29.06 27.01
C GLU A 587 2.73 29.11 27.83
N ASP A 588 2.10 27.96 27.99
CA ASP A 588 0.88 27.80 28.78
C ASP A 588 1.15 26.77 29.89
N PRO A 589 1.15 27.19 31.17
CA PRO A 589 1.44 26.27 32.28
C PRO A 589 0.38 25.17 32.44
N ASN A 590 -0.82 25.36 31.87
CA ASN A 590 -1.89 24.38 31.91
C ASN A 590 -1.77 23.31 30.81
N PHE A 591 -0.95 23.55 29.79
CA PHE A 591 -0.71 22.59 28.73
C PHE A 591 0.44 21.66 29.12
N LYS A 592 0.25 20.36 28.90
CA LYS A 592 1.24 19.32 29.17
C LYS A 592 1.47 18.49 27.93
N CYS A 593 2.72 18.09 27.75
CA CYS A 593 3.15 17.28 26.63
C CYS A 593 4.33 16.39 27.03
N GLU A 594 4.09 15.09 27.10
CA GLU A 594 5.04 14.15 27.70
C GLU A 594 5.11 12.84 26.91
N TRP A 595 6.29 12.22 26.89
CA TRP A 595 6.48 10.89 26.34
C TRP A 595 6.08 9.83 27.37
N ASN A 596 5.18 8.92 26.99
CA ASN A 596 4.82 7.76 27.81
C ASN A 596 5.47 6.49 27.23
N PRO A 597 6.49 5.92 27.89
CA PRO A 597 7.23 4.77 27.38
C PRO A 597 6.40 3.48 27.34
N ASN A 598 5.42 3.31 28.25
CA ASN A 598 4.56 2.13 28.29
C ASN A 598 3.59 2.12 27.10
N LEU A 599 2.99 3.28 26.79
CA LEU A 599 2.13 3.46 25.63
C LEU A 599 2.89 3.51 24.31
N LYS A 600 4.18 3.86 24.36
CA LYS A 600 4.95 4.27 23.18
C LYS A 600 4.24 5.40 22.42
N ARG A 601 3.71 6.38 23.16
CA ARG A 601 2.97 7.54 22.64
C ARG A 601 3.44 8.81 23.32
N ILE A 602 3.42 9.92 22.57
CA ILE A 602 3.47 11.26 23.14
C ILE A 602 2.03 11.64 23.50
N MET A 603 1.83 12.04 24.75
CA MET A 603 0.54 12.45 25.29
C MET A 603 0.48 13.96 25.40
N LEU A 604 -0.57 14.55 24.83
CA LEU A 604 -0.90 15.96 25.01
C LEU A 604 -2.19 16.05 25.81
N TRP A 605 -2.23 16.89 26.82
CA TRP A 605 -3.45 17.18 27.58
C TRP A 605 -3.38 18.56 28.23
N ARG A 606 -4.51 19.00 28.77
CA ARG A 606 -4.59 20.19 29.61
C ARG A 606 -5.01 19.79 31.02
N ILE A 607 -4.51 20.52 32.01
CA ILE A 607 -4.93 20.35 33.42
C ILE A 607 -6.15 21.20 33.78
N ASN A 608 -6.52 22.11 32.88
CA ASN A 608 -7.81 22.79 32.83
C ASN A 608 -8.72 22.11 31.80
N ASP A 609 -9.99 22.52 31.74
CA ASP A 609 -10.99 21.95 30.82
C ASP A 609 -11.22 22.79 29.56
N ASN A 610 -10.32 23.74 29.27
CA ASN A 610 -10.44 24.61 28.11
C ASN A 610 -10.24 23.84 26.79
N VAL A 611 -11.02 24.21 25.78
CA VAL A 611 -10.79 23.80 24.39
C VAL A 611 -9.81 24.76 23.71
N THR A 612 -9.23 24.33 22.59
CA THR A 612 -8.31 25.17 21.80
C THR A 612 -9.09 26.34 21.17
N PRO A 613 -8.63 27.59 21.33
CA PRO A 613 -9.25 28.75 20.69
C PRO A 613 -9.23 28.64 19.16
N SER A 614 -10.23 29.24 18.50
CA SER A 614 -10.28 29.29 17.03
C SER A 614 -9.08 30.04 16.46
N GLY A 615 -8.37 29.40 15.53
CA GLY A 615 -7.18 29.96 14.87
C GLY A 615 -5.84 29.61 15.54
N ASP A 616 -5.86 29.11 16.77
CA ASP A 616 -4.67 28.67 17.51
C ASP A 616 -4.54 27.13 17.55
N ASN A 617 -3.36 26.64 17.89
CA ASN A 617 -3.10 25.23 18.21
C ASN A 617 -2.15 25.10 19.40
N GLU A 618 -2.14 23.95 20.05
CA GLU A 618 -1.14 23.56 21.02
C GLU A 618 0.09 22.97 20.34
N PHE A 619 1.28 23.39 20.78
CA PHE A 619 2.54 22.95 20.20
C PHE A 619 3.42 22.24 21.21
N CYS A 620 3.90 21.05 20.83
CA CYS A 620 5.07 20.43 21.44
C CYS A 620 6.21 20.37 20.43
N SER A 621 7.44 20.52 20.91
CA SER A 621 8.59 20.02 20.18
C SER A 621 8.82 18.56 20.57
N TYR A 622 9.16 17.72 19.60
CA TYR A 622 9.68 16.39 19.86
C TYR A 622 10.94 16.13 19.04
N GLN A 623 11.82 15.28 19.56
CA GLN A 623 13.06 14.88 18.92
C GLN A 623 13.17 13.36 18.93
N LEU A 624 13.54 12.81 17.78
CA LEU A 624 13.98 11.43 17.64
C LEU A 624 15.50 11.43 17.57
N GLN A 625 16.14 10.64 18.42
CA GLN A 625 17.59 10.48 18.44
C GLN A 625 17.94 9.00 18.37
N LEU A 626 18.80 8.63 17.41
CA LEU A 626 19.25 7.26 17.27
C LEU A 626 20.13 6.86 18.46
N ILE A 627 19.83 5.72 19.08
CA ILE A 627 20.57 5.23 20.26
C ILE A 627 21.98 4.78 19.87
N ALA A 628 22.12 4.11 18.73
CA ALA A 628 23.40 3.58 18.25
C ALA A 628 24.39 4.69 17.81
N ASP A 629 23.88 5.85 17.40
CA ASP A 629 24.68 7.03 17.08
C ASP A 629 23.91 8.31 17.45
N PRO A 630 24.18 8.88 18.64
CA PRO A 630 23.48 10.07 19.13
C PRO A 630 23.67 11.33 18.28
N SER A 631 24.63 11.34 17.34
CA SER A 631 24.78 12.45 16.40
C SER A 631 23.64 12.50 15.37
N ILE A 632 22.99 11.36 15.11
CA ILE A 632 21.85 11.24 14.22
C ILE A 632 20.57 11.52 15.02
N LYS A 633 20.04 12.73 14.85
CA LYS A 633 18.81 13.20 15.49
C LYS A 633 18.03 14.12 14.57
N SER A 634 16.71 14.16 14.74
CA SER A 634 15.84 15.09 14.03
C SER A 634 14.68 15.54 14.90
N SER A 635 14.24 16.78 14.75
CA SER A 635 13.22 17.40 15.60
C SER A 635 12.08 18.00 14.79
N ALA A 636 10.85 17.94 15.30
CA ALA A 636 9.69 18.55 14.67
C ALA A 636 8.63 18.94 15.70
N TYR A 637 7.50 19.47 15.23
CA TYR A 637 6.36 19.84 16.07
C TYR A 637 5.26 18.79 16.09
N ILE A 638 4.61 18.65 17.25
CA ILE A 638 3.25 18.09 17.35
C ILE A 638 2.31 19.27 17.50
N ILE A 639 1.32 19.33 16.61
CA ILE A 639 0.31 20.38 16.51
C ILE A 639 -1.01 19.76 16.98
N GLY A 640 -1.35 20.02 18.23
CA GLY A 640 -2.54 19.52 18.91
C GLY A 640 -3.70 20.49 18.84
N SER A 641 -4.92 19.95 18.88
CA SER A 641 -6.14 20.72 19.14
C SER A 641 -7.07 19.94 20.07
N PHE A 642 -7.55 20.57 21.13
CA PHE A 642 -8.53 20.04 22.07
C PHE A 642 -9.92 20.55 21.73
N THR A 643 -10.85 19.62 21.60
CA THR A 643 -12.27 19.84 21.37
C THR A 643 -13.08 19.08 22.39
N ASN A 644 -14.28 19.57 22.71
CA ASN A 644 -15.19 18.82 23.56
C ASN A 644 -15.70 17.57 22.84
N ILE A 645 -15.68 16.40 23.47
CA ILE A 645 -16.25 15.15 22.95
C ILE A 645 -17.69 15.03 23.43
N ALA A 646 -18.63 14.85 22.50
CA ALA A 646 -20.04 14.71 22.86
C ALA A 646 -20.30 13.44 23.69
N PRO A 647 -21.30 13.46 24.58
CA PRO A 647 -21.71 12.27 25.30
C PRO A 647 -22.34 11.25 24.35
N ILE A 648 -22.34 9.98 24.76
CA ILE A 648 -22.92 8.88 24.00
C ILE A 648 -24.22 8.45 24.67
N ALA A 649 -25.34 8.61 23.96
CA ALA A 649 -26.65 8.11 24.37
C ALA A 649 -26.97 6.78 23.65
N LYS A 650 -27.52 5.80 24.38
CA LYS A 650 -27.85 4.46 23.86
C LYS A 650 -29.36 4.24 23.81
N ASP A 651 -29.78 3.44 22.83
CA ASP A 651 -31.15 2.98 22.75
C ASP A 651 -31.53 2.17 24.00
N ALA A 652 -32.78 2.30 24.42
CA ALA A 652 -33.35 1.56 25.53
C ALA A 652 -34.66 0.89 25.11
N THR A 653 -34.95 -0.29 25.66
CA THR A 653 -36.26 -0.94 25.55
C THR A 653 -36.84 -1.09 26.93
N LEU A 654 -38.02 -0.54 27.13
CA LEU A 654 -38.71 -0.48 28.41
C LEU A 654 -40.11 -1.08 28.28
N ASN A 655 -40.55 -1.80 29.30
CA ASN A 655 -41.87 -2.42 29.30
C ASN A 655 -42.85 -1.55 30.08
N ILE A 656 -44.02 -1.27 29.48
CA ILE A 656 -45.14 -0.61 30.15
C ILE A 656 -46.31 -1.59 30.26
N GLU A 657 -46.92 -1.65 31.44
CA GLU A 657 -48.02 -2.56 31.71
C GLU A 657 -49.35 -2.00 31.19
N TYR A 658 -50.02 -2.78 30.34
CA TYR A 658 -51.36 -2.50 29.85
C TYR A 658 -52.38 -2.37 30.99
N GLY A 659 -53.24 -1.35 30.94
CA GLY A 659 -54.24 -1.12 31.99
C GLY A 659 -53.71 -0.46 33.25
N SER A 660 -52.41 -0.23 33.37
CA SER A 660 -51.81 0.39 34.56
C SER A 660 -52.02 1.90 34.58
N THR A 661 -52.40 2.42 35.76
CA THR A 661 -52.44 3.86 36.06
C THR A 661 -51.14 4.37 36.67
N LYS A 662 -50.16 3.49 36.93
CA LYS A 662 -48.88 3.86 37.53
C LYS A 662 -47.90 4.32 36.45
N PRO A 663 -47.24 5.48 36.61
CA PRO A 663 -46.17 5.88 35.72
C PRO A 663 -44.97 4.92 35.84
N LEU A 664 -44.29 4.70 34.73
CA LEU A 664 -43.01 4.01 34.67
C LEU A 664 -41.90 5.02 34.96
N ASP A 665 -41.20 4.81 36.07
CA ASP A 665 -40.05 5.63 36.48
C ASP A 665 -38.76 5.13 35.82
N VAL A 666 -38.06 6.00 35.11
CA VAL A 666 -36.85 5.66 34.37
C VAL A 666 -35.79 6.71 34.62
N ASP A 667 -34.60 6.28 35.02
CA ASP A 667 -33.41 7.10 34.90
C ASP A 667 -32.84 6.92 33.48
N LEU A 668 -32.95 7.94 32.63
CA LEU A 668 -32.40 7.85 31.26
C LEU A 668 -30.88 8.02 31.23
N LEU A 669 -30.25 8.57 32.28
CA LEU A 669 -28.80 8.70 32.34
C LEU A 669 -28.10 7.35 32.49
N GLN A 670 -28.79 6.30 32.96
CA GLN A 670 -28.24 4.94 32.98
C GLN A 670 -27.90 4.42 31.56
N TYR A 671 -28.52 4.99 30.53
CA TYR A 671 -28.30 4.65 29.13
C TYR A 671 -27.39 5.66 28.41
N ALA A 672 -26.77 6.57 29.14
CA ALA A 672 -25.85 7.56 28.60
C ALA A 672 -24.52 7.57 29.36
N ASN A 673 -23.45 7.99 28.69
CA ASN A 673 -22.15 8.21 29.32
C ASN A 673 -21.43 9.35 28.62
N ASP A 674 -20.65 10.09 29.40
CA ASP A 674 -19.78 11.17 28.92
C ASP A 674 -18.30 10.85 29.17
N ASP A 675 -17.96 9.56 29.11
CA ASP A 675 -16.60 9.10 29.43
C ASP A 675 -15.65 9.27 28.24
N GLY A 676 -16.14 9.79 27.11
CA GLY A 676 -15.37 10.02 25.87
C GLY A 676 -14.25 11.05 26.04
N ASP A 677 -14.48 12.07 26.87
CA ASP A 677 -13.48 13.06 27.28
C ASP A 677 -12.37 12.45 28.18
N GLY A 678 -12.52 11.22 28.66
CA GLY A 678 -11.53 10.55 29.49
C GLY A 678 -11.61 10.91 30.97
N ASN A 679 -10.46 10.87 31.66
CA ASN A 679 -10.45 10.93 33.13
C ASN A 679 -10.62 12.36 33.68
N VAL A 680 -11.85 12.73 34.01
CA VAL A 680 -12.20 14.02 34.65
C VAL A 680 -11.45 14.24 35.98
N ALA A 681 -11.22 13.19 36.77
CA ALA A 681 -10.52 13.31 38.05
C ALA A 681 -9.04 13.70 37.89
N ALA A 682 -8.48 13.64 36.67
CA ALA A 682 -7.14 14.12 36.37
C ALA A 682 -7.06 15.66 36.21
N LEU A 683 -8.20 16.37 36.18
CA LEU A 683 -8.23 17.83 36.17
C LEU A 683 -7.80 18.38 37.53
N THR A 684 -6.74 19.17 37.57
CA THR A 684 -6.29 19.81 38.81
C THR A 684 -6.81 21.23 38.96
N ALA A 685 -7.12 21.93 37.85
CA ALA A 685 -7.71 23.26 37.89
C ALA A 685 -9.24 23.26 38.09
N LYS A 686 -9.91 22.12 37.82
CA LYS A 686 -11.37 21.95 37.98
C LYS A 686 -11.74 20.50 38.37
N PRO A 687 -11.33 20.05 39.58
CA PRO A 687 -11.45 18.64 39.98
C PRO A 687 -12.89 18.12 40.14
N ASN A 688 -13.86 19.02 40.36
CA ASN A 688 -15.27 18.68 40.59
C ASN A 688 -16.15 18.99 39.37
N LYS A 689 -15.61 18.88 38.15
CA LYS A 689 -16.41 19.09 36.93
C LYS A 689 -17.57 18.06 36.91
N PRO A 690 -18.83 18.49 36.77
CA PRO A 690 -19.95 17.56 36.68
C PRO A 690 -19.81 16.71 35.41
N LYS A 691 -20.44 15.53 35.39
CA LYS A 691 -20.43 14.64 34.21
C LYS A 691 -21.40 15.10 33.14
N PHE A 692 -22.53 15.69 33.54
CA PHE A 692 -23.57 16.14 32.64
C PHE A 692 -23.93 17.60 32.91
N TYR A 693 -24.72 18.18 32.01
CA TYR A 693 -25.08 19.60 32.09
C TYR A 693 -25.76 19.96 33.43
N VAL A 694 -25.21 20.99 34.07
CA VAL A 694 -25.78 21.66 35.25
C VAL A 694 -26.05 23.11 34.88
N ASN A 695 -27.28 23.57 35.15
CA ASN A 695 -27.68 24.94 34.84
C ASN A 695 -27.02 25.98 35.80
N PRO A 696 -27.16 27.28 35.54
CA PRO A 696 -26.58 28.34 36.39
C PRO A 696 -27.03 28.29 37.87
N GLU A 697 -28.20 27.73 38.15
CA GLU A 697 -28.74 27.55 39.50
C GLU A 697 -28.19 26.31 40.23
N GLY A 698 -27.29 25.53 39.61
CA GLY A 698 -26.71 24.33 40.20
C GLY A 698 -27.59 23.07 40.06
N ILE A 699 -28.60 23.09 39.20
CA ILE A 699 -29.52 21.98 38.94
C ILE A 699 -29.06 21.22 37.70
N GLU A 700 -28.77 19.93 37.85
CA GLU A 700 -28.49 19.02 36.73
C GLU A 700 -29.74 18.91 35.83
N LEU A 701 -29.62 19.26 34.54
CA LEU A 701 -30.71 19.22 33.54
C LEU A 701 -30.23 18.70 32.16
N PRO A 702 -29.72 17.46 32.05
CA PRO A 702 -29.01 17.03 30.86
C PRO A 702 -29.86 16.36 29.79
N ILE A 703 -31.09 15.93 30.08
CA ILE A 703 -31.87 15.12 29.15
C ILE A 703 -32.81 16.01 28.33
N ARG A 704 -32.73 15.95 27.00
CA ARG A 704 -33.75 16.55 26.11
C ARG A 704 -34.53 15.46 25.41
N ILE A 705 -35.85 15.63 25.36
CA ILE A 705 -36.75 14.76 24.60
C ILE A 705 -37.10 15.48 23.30
N ALA A 706 -36.81 14.84 22.15
CA ALA A 706 -36.92 15.47 20.83
C ALA A 706 -38.37 15.64 20.39
N ASN A 707 -39.19 14.61 20.62
CA ASN A 707 -40.57 14.50 20.19
C ASN A 707 -41.42 13.88 21.30
N THR A 708 -42.33 14.64 21.89
CA THR A 708 -43.40 14.09 22.73
C THR A 708 -44.45 13.46 21.81
N ILE A 709 -44.75 12.18 21.98
CA ILE A 709 -45.79 11.48 21.22
C ILE A 709 -47.11 11.70 21.94
N ASP A 710 -48.16 12.14 21.24
CA ASP A 710 -49.44 12.50 21.86
C ASP A 710 -50.00 11.45 22.84
N PRO A 711 -49.96 10.12 22.57
CA PRO A 711 -50.48 9.11 23.49
C PRO A 711 -49.63 8.90 24.76
N VAL A 712 -48.42 9.47 24.84
CA VAL A 712 -47.47 9.29 25.94
C VAL A 712 -47.23 10.61 26.67
N VAL A 713 -47.53 10.62 27.97
CA VAL A 713 -47.18 11.73 28.87
C VAL A 713 -45.80 11.45 29.46
N ILE A 714 -44.90 12.41 29.32
CA ILE A 714 -43.56 12.34 29.90
C ILE A 714 -43.35 13.56 30.81
N THR A 715 -43.09 13.31 32.08
CA THR A 715 -42.70 14.31 33.09
C THR A 715 -41.43 13.87 33.79
N SER A 716 -40.85 14.70 34.66
CA SER A 716 -39.68 14.33 35.46
C SER A 716 -39.67 15.05 36.80
N ASP A 717 -38.81 14.60 37.71
CA ASP A 717 -38.59 15.25 39.01
C ASP A 717 -38.20 16.74 38.86
N ARG A 718 -37.42 17.05 37.82
CA ARG A 718 -36.89 18.40 37.56
C ARG A 718 -36.93 18.71 36.07
N SER A 719 -37.27 19.95 35.72
CA SER A 719 -37.27 20.43 34.33
C SER A 719 -36.87 21.91 34.26
N GLY A 720 -36.37 22.33 33.09
CA GLY A 720 -35.95 23.71 32.83
C GLY A 720 -35.45 23.89 31.39
N PRO A 721 -34.93 25.07 31.02
CA PRO A 721 -34.39 25.30 29.69
C PRO A 721 -33.11 24.48 29.45
N CYS A 722 -32.93 24.00 28.21
CA CYS A 722 -31.69 23.35 27.75
C CYS A 722 -30.51 24.34 27.60
N PRO A 723 -29.25 23.86 27.49
CA PRO A 723 -28.09 24.74 27.32
C PRO A 723 -28.02 25.42 25.93
N GLY A 724 -27.29 26.55 25.88
CA GLY A 724 -26.83 27.18 24.64
C GLY A 724 -27.95 27.55 23.67
N ASP A 725 -27.71 27.31 22.38
CA ASP A 725 -28.66 27.60 21.28
C ASP A 725 -29.97 26.80 21.38
N ASP A 726 -29.97 25.73 22.19
CA ASP A 726 -31.13 24.89 22.46
C ASP A 726 -32.00 25.39 23.62
N GLY A 727 -31.72 26.57 24.20
CA GLY A 727 -32.47 27.13 25.34
C GLY A 727 -33.99 27.31 25.14
N LYS A 728 -34.47 27.22 23.90
CA LYS A 728 -35.91 27.16 23.55
C LYS A 728 -36.58 25.82 23.87
N TYR A 729 -35.81 24.76 24.12
CA TYR A 729 -36.30 23.43 24.45
C TYR A 729 -36.26 23.17 25.96
N THR A 730 -37.10 22.25 26.41
CA THR A 730 -37.13 21.80 27.80
C THR A 730 -36.20 20.60 28.00
N CYS A 731 -35.32 20.73 28.98
CA CYS A 731 -34.46 19.68 29.48
C CYS A 731 -34.98 19.16 30.84
N TYR A 732 -34.66 17.90 31.13
CA TYR A 732 -35.20 17.11 32.22
C TYR A 732 -34.06 16.47 33.03
N SER A 733 -34.37 16.09 34.27
CA SER A 733 -33.44 15.42 35.19
C SER A 733 -34.17 14.68 36.30
N GLY A 734 -33.44 13.79 36.99
CA GLY A 734 -34.01 12.85 37.96
C GLY A 734 -34.74 11.72 37.24
N LYS A 735 -35.68 11.10 37.94
CA LYS A 735 -36.53 10.09 37.33
C LYS A 735 -37.46 10.75 36.32
N VAL A 736 -37.49 10.16 35.13
CA VAL A 736 -38.45 10.47 34.08
C VAL A 736 -39.65 9.55 34.28
N HIS A 737 -40.83 10.15 34.45
CA HIS A 737 -42.09 9.45 34.64
C HIS A 737 -42.81 9.35 33.30
N ILE A 738 -43.04 8.13 32.84
CA ILE A 738 -43.64 7.83 31.54
C ILE A 738 -45.00 7.15 31.77
N GLN A 739 -46.07 7.73 31.22
CA GLN A 739 -47.43 7.20 31.37
C GLN A 739 -48.20 7.30 30.05
N LEU A 740 -48.99 6.27 29.72
CA LEU A 740 -49.93 6.37 28.61
C LEU A 740 -51.11 7.26 29.01
N ARG A 741 -51.54 8.17 28.12
CA ARG A 741 -52.73 9.01 28.35
C ARG A 741 -53.99 8.20 28.59
N SER A 742 -54.08 7.02 27.98
CA SER A 742 -55.20 6.09 28.12
C SER A 742 -54.70 4.73 28.59
N THR A 743 -55.25 4.23 29.70
CA THR A 743 -54.98 2.88 30.20
C THR A 743 -55.53 1.78 29.29
N LEU A 744 -56.39 2.13 28.32
CA LEU A 744 -56.95 1.22 27.33
C LEU A 744 -56.11 1.08 26.06
N ASP A 745 -55.05 1.89 25.93
CA ASP A 745 -54.16 1.89 24.78
C ASP A 745 -53.23 0.66 24.80
N PRO A 746 -53.33 -0.25 23.81
CA PRO A 746 -52.48 -1.45 23.75
C PRO A 746 -51.19 -1.27 22.95
N PHE A 747 -51.00 -0.12 22.29
CA PHE A 747 -49.92 0.05 21.32
C PHE A 747 -48.56 0.31 21.98
N SER A 748 -47.50 -0.09 21.27
CA SER A 748 -46.11 0.20 21.63
C SER A 748 -45.66 1.49 20.96
N TYR A 749 -44.79 2.24 21.63
CA TYR A 749 -44.40 3.60 21.23
C TYR A 749 -42.88 3.76 21.24
N ASN A 750 -42.37 4.78 20.54
CA ASN A 750 -40.96 5.12 20.56
C ASN A 750 -40.74 6.64 20.60
N PHE A 751 -39.90 7.10 21.52
CA PHE A 751 -39.49 8.51 21.54
C PHE A 751 -37.98 8.61 21.52
N THR A 752 -37.50 9.75 21.05
CA THR A 752 -36.09 10.06 20.93
C THR A 752 -35.65 10.99 22.04
N TYR A 753 -34.46 10.73 22.59
CA TYR A 753 -33.83 11.59 23.57
C TYR A 753 -32.38 11.89 23.20
N TYR A 754 -31.89 12.98 23.79
CA TYR A 754 -30.51 13.45 23.73
C TYR A 754 -30.02 13.73 25.15
N VAL A 755 -28.71 13.72 25.32
CA VAL A 755 -28.04 14.06 26.59
C VAL A 755 -27.02 15.16 26.34
N TYR A 756 -26.96 16.15 27.22
CA TYR A 756 -25.95 17.20 27.20
C TYR A 756 -24.85 16.93 28.24
N ASP A 757 -23.61 17.11 27.82
CA ASP A 757 -22.47 17.09 28.73
C ASP A 757 -22.37 18.37 29.57
N ALA A 758 -21.38 18.41 30.46
CA ALA A 758 -21.13 19.55 31.33
C ALA A 758 -20.79 20.86 30.58
N ASP A 759 -20.34 20.78 29.34
CA ASP A 759 -20.02 21.94 28.50
C ASP A 759 -21.18 22.31 27.55
N GLY A 760 -22.32 21.61 27.65
CA GLY A 760 -23.52 21.86 26.88
C GLY A 760 -23.52 21.30 25.46
N LYS A 761 -22.62 20.37 25.12
CA LYS A 761 -22.63 19.69 23.82
C LYS A 761 -23.58 18.50 23.84
N ILE A 762 -24.34 18.36 22.76
CA ILE A 762 -25.40 17.35 22.62
C ILE A 762 -24.85 16.01 22.13
N SER A 763 -25.40 14.91 22.68
CA SER A 763 -25.12 13.53 22.25
C SER A 763 -25.65 13.22 20.85
N ASN A 764 -25.32 12.03 20.36
CA ASN A 764 -26.11 11.38 19.32
C ASN A 764 -27.57 11.20 19.78
N SER A 765 -28.48 11.09 18.80
CA SER A 765 -29.88 10.70 19.03
C SER A 765 -29.96 9.25 19.51
N ALA A 766 -30.75 8.99 20.55
CA ALA A 766 -31.06 7.64 21.03
C ALA A 766 -32.56 7.43 21.17
N THR A 767 -33.02 6.19 20.97
CA THR A 767 -34.43 5.82 20.95
C THR A 767 -34.82 4.99 22.15
N VAL A 768 -35.87 5.40 22.85
CA VAL A 768 -36.56 4.59 23.85
C VAL A 768 -37.74 3.89 23.20
N LYS A 769 -37.73 2.55 23.17
CA LYS A 769 -38.85 1.72 22.74
C LYS A 769 -39.68 1.32 23.96
N LEU A 770 -40.91 1.82 24.03
CA LEU A 770 -41.91 1.46 25.04
C LEU A 770 -42.73 0.26 24.53
N GLN A 771 -42.40 -0.94 25.00
CA GLN A 771 -43.14 -2.16 24.69
C GLN A 771 -44.32 -2.30 25.65
N ASN A 772 -45.53 -2.25 25.09
CA ASN A 772 -46.75 -2.37 25.87
C ASN A 772 -47.17 -3.84 26.00
N SER A 773 -47.41 -4.32 27.22
CA SER A 773 -47.83 -5.71 27.45
C SER A 773 -49.16 -6.06 26.76
N GLY A 774 -49.97 -5.06 26.39
CA GLY A 774 -51.21 -5.22 25.65
C GLY A 774 -51.03 -5.73 24.21
N THR A 775 -49.85 -5.58 23.62
CA THR A 775 -49.47 -6.09 22.28
C THR A 775 -48.32 -7.10 22.31
N ALA A 776 -47.86 -7.53 23.49
CA ALA A 776 -46.80 -8.52 23.63
C ALA A 776 -47.23 -9.93 23.13
N PRO A 777 -46.31 -10.77 22.63
CA PRO A 777 -46.62 -12.14 22.22
C PRO A 777 -47.33 -12.92 23.35
N GLY A 778 -48.57 -13.34 23.11
CA GLY A 778 -49.41 -14.03 24.11
C GLY A 778 -50.52 -13.18 24.76
N SER A 779 -50.64 -11.88 24.45
CA SER A 779 -51.77 -11.05 24.89
C SER A 779 -53.09 -11.42 24.17
N PRO A 780 -54.26 -11.37 24.84
CA PRO A 780 -55.57 -11.66 24.23
C PRO A 780 -55.94 -10.70 23.07
N ARG A 781 -55.21 -9.59 22.91
CA ARG A 781 -55.37 -8.65 21.78
C ARG A 781 -54.51 -8.99 20.57
N VAL A 782 -53.52 -9.88 20.70
CA VAL A 782 -52.76 -10.44 19.57
C VAL A 782 -53.56 -11.56 18.88
N SER A 783 -54.56 -12.14 19.56
CA SER A 783 -55.42 -13.22 19.03
C SER A 783 -56.78 -12.76 18.48
N GLY A 784 -56.96 -11.47 18.12
CA GLY A 784 -58.29 -10.93 17.82
C GLY A 784 -58.38 -9.87 16.73
N GLY A 785 -57.38 -9.73 15.85
CA GLY A 785 -57.43 -8.82 14.70
C GLY A 785 -56.76 -9.46 13.50
N GLY A 786 -57.53 -9.72 12.44
CA GLY A 786 -57.06 -10.40 11.23
C GLY A 786 -55.89 -9.68 10.58
N ALA A 787 -54.68 -10.17 10.81
CA ALA A 787 -53.56 -9.90 9.94
C ALA A 787 -53.86 -10.55 8.58
N PHE A 788 -53.97 -9.73 7.53
CA PHE A 788 -53.84 -10.17 6.15
C PHE A 788 -52.44 -10.75 5.96
N GLY A 789 -52.30 -12.05 6.26
CA GLY A 789 -51.13 -12.82 5.91
C GLY A 789 -51.02 -12.93 4.39
N TRP A 790 -49.79 -12.96 3.89
CA TRP A 790 -49.45 -13.02 2.45
C TRP A 790 -50.13 -14.16 1.67
N VAL A 791 -50.69 -15.15 2.38
CA VAL A 791 -51.47 -16.28 1.85
C VAL A 791 -52.82 -15.82 1.24
N SER A 792 -53.38 -14.70 1.70
CA SER A 792 -54.58 -14.08 1.12
C SER A 792 -54.33 -13.37 -0.22
N LEU A 793 -53.08 -12.98 -0.49
CA LEU A 793 -52.67 -12.41 -1.79
C LEU A 793 -52.65 -13.50 -2.88
N PHE A 794 -52.25 -14.74 -2.55
CA PHE A 794 -52.33 -15.89 -3.47
C PHE A 794 -53.77 -16.31 -3.78
N GLY A 795 -54.70 -16.13 -2.84
CA GLY A 795 -56.14 -16.36 -3.08
C GLY A 795 -56.75 -15.38 -4.09
N LEU A 796 -56.31 -14.12 -4.08
CA LEU A 796 -56.74 -13.09 -5.03
C LEU A 796 -56.08 -13.24 -6.41
N PHE A 797 -54.81 -13.64 -6.50
CA PHE A 797 -54.18 -13.99 -7.79
C PHE A 797 -54.76 -15.29 -8.38
N GLY A 798 -55.16 -16.25 -7.53
CA GLY A 798 -55.87 -17.47 -7.95
C GLY A 798 -57.26 -17.18 -8.54
N LEU A 799 -58.00 -16.21 -8.00
CA LEU A 799 -59.32 -15.80 -8.53
C LEU A 799 -59.22 -14.93 -9.80
N VAL A 800 -58.16 -14.13 -9.96
CA VAL A 800 -57.87 -13.39 -11.21
C VAL A 800 -57.36 -14.34 -12.30
N GLY A 801 -56.53 -15.32 -11.96
CA GLY A 801 -56.08 -16.39 -12.86
C GLY A 801 -57.22 -17.33 -13.30
N TYR A 802 -58.11 -17.71 -12.39
CA TYR A 802 -59.29 -18.54 -12.69
C TYR A 802 -60.34 -17.79 -13.55
N ARG A 803 -60.54 -16.48 -13.31
CA ARG A 803 -61.38 -15.64 -14.20
C ARG A 803 -60.77 -15.43 -15.59
N ARG A 804 -59.45 -15.25 -15.72
CA ARG A 804 -58.78 -15.15 -17.04
C ARG A 804 -58.75 -16.49 -17.80
N TYR A 805 -58.62 -17.62 -17.11
CA TYR A 805 -58.68 -18.96 -17.72
C TYR A 805 -60.10 -19.32 -18.21
N GLN A 806 -61.15 -18.95 -17.47
CA GLN A 806 -62.55 -19.08 -17.93
C GLN A 806 -62.86 -18.18 -19.15
N MET A 807 -62.27 -16.98 -19.24
CA MET A 807 -62.44 -16.10 -20.41
C MET A 807 -61.66 -16.57 -21.65
N TYR A 808 -60.51 -17.24 -21.49
CA TYR A 808 -59.75 -17.81 -22.61
C TYR A 808 -60.38 -19.11 -23.17
N LYS A 809 -61.24 -19.78 -22.38
CA LYS A 809 -62.02 -20.96 -22.82
C LYS A 809 -63.30 -20.61 -23.59
N GLN A 810 -63.66 -19.32 -23.67
CA GLN A 810 -64.78 -18.80 -24.47
C GLN A 810 -64.32 -18.02 -25.72
N ALA A 811 -63.01 -17.97 -26.01
CA ALA A 811 -62.46 -17.36 -27.22
C ALA A 811 -61.76 -18.39 -28.12
N LYS A 812 -62.37 -19.58 -28.25
CA LYS A 812 -62.18 -20.49 -29.38
C LYS A 812 -63.51 -21.12 -29.76
#